data_AF-K1VF42-F1
#
_entry.id   AF-K1VF42-F1
#
_cell.length_a   1.000
_cell.length_b   1.000
_cell.length_c   1.000
_cell.angle_alpha   90.00
_cell.angle_beta   90.00
_cell.angle_gamma   90.00
#
_symmetry.space_group_name_H-M   'P 1'
#
loop_
_entity.id
_entity.type
_entity.pdbx_description
1 polymer ?
#
loop_
_entity_poly.entity_id
_entity_poly.type
_entity_poly.pdbx_seq_one_letter_code
_entity_poly.pdbx_strand_id
1 'polypeptide(L)'
;METLITYQEYKRYTSQLLQWLTNKSNSILVNNRHECSVSVNSTGRVYTGDLVPMAKLVARYVTVPPRIHKILFSTIELRTARYREFKRLERTCPWLAGSNESHYHFIEVLQSMFGALGGPAWQERQKASEPEDIVNRFDGLHVDAGESGEESAGAAPAPQQRNRRHKRNGRKKAKSKRTAPPLPLESYQIIQDDESLTTDYLIAAYELVQEFRVLRKFVQKQWRSVAYEGLNSVVAGALSHMVVAGIQESELEIWLDFPDGYDTFESVIRSVTCGDMERAHSMFGDTEKDDFKEYTMYYTYQDLLAFLKDFQENRSGKPTKRMAKELRNWDPKMNLLAASKEQRLTWRRQYTILWLYDLVNVYIRGRTTKCPSCDRCEENVEIPKEEGNWKDAGIWRRLFGMNEFAGFVSWLAMQRPGTDVTKSIRPHHVFELQCLVDSWCTARGWAPTEDAGKQLGPPAKDFEPERDLEKFLGMPNVPGSFQHGVELAADAVNQERESLARNIFLTITERLRSDFILCLGYVLLDDRLAFQSDFTRANGLWSYSPYLCGVGLSEALELGQKLGLSMLEIAPEVMMIVHLYNEAVQKGYMQRKPHHFCERLMRLLDPSSFFVNGELPKEKFAEALFQQTQANLPFAQRRRNPRCITCSVRNQLDSDYNTLQRYQYRQSSKGTHLMRPKENVNKYYRHDSFLVKCYNADWSVHKIRDDVLDVDSALFKLRVYRSACVPASSGDDSGVELEDTELVRLARKAGVKENELLAGHCWVQQLVDGAQPAPRDASPASAKIRSKALTLSALKYDLQTDICGARPMSGLNYWLVVSLVLRFFRRLEATLEAGKESESFNFRYKTDHEHKENQRLNVVLEALIERDDALLRVVARELQNDTELNRGLGPCVYWDTTDPLKGWSGSSQTLVS
;
A
#
# COMPACT_ATOMS: atom_id res chain seq x y z
N MET A 1 23.40 21.47 -11.59
CA MET A 1 22.03 20.94 -11.53
C MET A 1 21.27 21.80 -10.53
N GLU A 2 20.41 22.70 -11.01
CA GLU A 2 19.58 23.56 -10.16
C GLU A 2 18.43 22.72 -9.59
N THR A 3 18.62 22.20 -8.38
CA THR A 3 17.55 21.55 -7.61
C THR A 3 16.61 22.62 -7.06
N LEU A 4 15.66 23.00 -7.89
CA LEU A 4 14.46 23.69 -7.42
C LEU A 4 13.64 22.67 -6.59
N ILE A 5 12.82 23.14 -5.64
CA ILE A 5 12.08 22.51 -4.52
C ILE A 5 10.54 22.67 -4.67
N THR A 6 9.72 21.74 -4.16
CA THR A 6 8.24 21.58 -4.35
C THR A 6 7.34 22.47 -3.47
N TYR A 7 6.02 22.59 -3.74
CA TYR A 7 5.06 23.35 -2.91
C TYR A 7 5.09 22.94 -1.42
N GLN A 8 5.15 21.63 -1.13
CA GLN A 8 5.21 21.12 0.24
C GLN A 8 6.49 21.55 0.97
N GLU A 9 7.62 21.48 0.28
CA GLU A 9 8.89 21.89 0.85
C GLU A 9 8.95 23.41 0.99
N TYR A 10 8.37 24.16 0.04
CA TYR A 10 8.14 25.60 0.15
C TYR A 10 7.37 25.95 1.43
N LYS A 11 6.25 25.27 1.69
CA LYS A 11 5.44 25.45 2.90
C LYS A 11 6.24 25.10 4.14
N ARG A 12 6.89 23.94 4.17
CA ARG A 12 7.71 23.48 5.31
C ARG A 12 8.80 24.49 5.65
N TYR A 13 9.54 24.97 4.64
CA TYR A 13 10.61 25.95 4.83
C TYR A 13 10.07 27.31 5.29
N THR A 14 8.94 27.75 4.74
CA THR A 14 8.28 28.98 5.17
C THR A 14 7.80 28.88 6.61
N SER A 15 7.19 27.76 7.01
CA SER A 15 6.74 27.53 8.39
C SER A 15 7.91 27.39 9.38
N GLN A 16 9.02 26.73 9.00
CA GLN A 16 10.24 26.67 9.83
C GLN A 16 10.86 28.06 10.03
N LEU A 17 10.91 28.85 8.95
CA LEU A 17 11.41 30.22 8.99
C LEU A 17 10.54 31.10 9.89
N LEU A 18 9.21 31.03 9.74
CA LEU A 18 8.26 31.76 10.57
C LEU A 18 8.31 31.34 12.02
N GLN A 19 8.45 30.04 12.30
CA GLN A 19 8.62 29.53 13.66
C GLN A 19 9.87 30.14 14.31
N TRP A 20 11.01 30.11 13.62
CA TRP A 20 12.25 30.70 14.12
C TRP A 20 12.11 32.21 14.34
N LEU A 21 11.58 32.93 13.35
CA LEU A 21 11.43 34.38 13.37
C LEU A 21 10.45 34.83 14.47
N THR A 22 9.34 34.13 14.63
CA THR A 22 8.31 34.38 15.65
C THR A 22 8.86 34.10 17.04
N ASN A 23 9.55 32.98 17.24
CA ASN A 23 10.12 32.63 18.55
C ASN A 23 11.21 33.63 18.97
N LYS A 24 12.09 34.04 18.04
CA LYS A 24 13.15 35.01 18.35
C LYS A 24 12.60 36.42 18.57
N SER A 25 11.68 36.89 17.73
CA SER A 25 11.04 38.20 17.94
C SER A 25 10.25 38.24 19.25
N ASN A 26 9.47 37.21 19.57
CA ASN A 26 8.75 37.11 20.85
C ASN A 26 9.69 37.13 22.05
N SER A 27 10.82 36.42 21.99
CA SER A 27 11.83 36.45 23.05
C SER A 27 12.39 37.87 23.26
N ILE A 28 12.69 38.59 22.18
CA ILE A 28 13.18 39.96 22.23
C ILE A 28 12.12 40.91 22.81
N LEU A 29 10.86 40.80 22.38
CA LEU A 29 9.75 41.63 22.86
C LEU A 29 9.45 41.38 24.36
N VAL A 30 9.57 40.13 24.81
CA VAL A 30 9.39 39.76 26.23
C VAL A 30 10.53 40.31 27.09
N ASN A 31 11.76 40.33 26.58
CA ASN A 31 12.94 40.79 27.31
C ASN A 31 13.12 42.32 27.29
N ASN A 32 12.61 43.01 26.27
CA ASN A 32 12.75 44.46 26.07
C ASN A 32 11.40 45.22 26.12
N ARG A 33 10.56 44.91 27.10
CA ARG A 33 9.20 45.47 27.26
C ARG A 33 9.12 47.00 27.36
N HIS A 34 10.23 47.68 27.64
CA HIS A 34 10.28 49.13 27.81
C HIS A 34 10.58 49.90 26.50
N GLU A 35 11.02 49.22 25.44
CA GLU A 35 11.44 49.85 24.17
C GLU A 35 10.54 49.51 22.96
N CYS A 36 9.68 48.49 23.07
CA CYS A 36 8.84 48.02 21.97
C CYS A 36 7.35 48.07 22.32
N SER A 37 6.55 48.79 21.51
CA SER A 37 5.09 48.88 21.65
C SER A 37 4.31 47.73 20.99
N VAL A 38 5.01 46.70 20.49
CA VAL A 38 4.44 45.60 19.68
C VAL A 38 4.11 44.40 20.58
N SER A 39 2.91 43.85 20.42
CA SER A 39 2.45 42.68 21.18
C SER A 39 3.13 41.38 20.72
N VAL A 40 3.25 40.43 21.66
CA VAL A 40 3.82 39.10 21.41
C VAL A 40 2.88 38.29 20.51
N ASN A 41 3.40 37.68 19.45
CA ASN A 41 2.63 36.84 18.55
C ASN A 41 2.38 35.47 19.19
N SER A 42 1.14 35.20 19.61
CA SER A 42 0.74 33.94 20.25
C SER A 42 -0.02 32.98 19.33
N THR A 43 -0.22 33.34 18.06
CA THR A 43 -1.04 32.59 17.09
C THR A 43 -0.21 31.90 16.02
N GLY A 44 1.06 32.29 15.84
CA GLY A 44 1.93 31.80 14.77
C GLY A 44 1.64 32.45 13.40
N ARG A 45 0.59 33.28 13.31
CA ARG A 45 0.16 33.93 12.07
C ARG A 45 0.84 35.29 11.91
N VAL A 46 1.49 35.54 10.77
CA VAL A 46 2.28 36.76 10.51
C VAL A 46 1.81 37.41 9.22
N TYR A 47 1.54 38.72 9.20
CA TYR A 47 1.19 39.40 7.95
C TYR A 47 2.43 39.67 7.10
N THR A 48 2.29 39.69 5.78
CA THR A 48 3.39 39.99 4.85
C THR A 48 4.13 41.30 5.21
N GLY A 49 3.38 42.33 5.62
CA GLY A 49 3.94 43.62 6.03
C GLY A 49 4.81 43.57 7.30
N ASP A 50 4.62 42.56 8.15
CA ASP A 50 5.34 42.44 9.44
C ASP A 50 6.68 41.70 9.31
N LEU A 51 6.91 40.99 8.20
CA LEU A 51 8.10 40.14 8.00
C LEU A 51 9.42 40.93 8.06
N VAL A 52 9.51 42.02 7.30
CA VAL A 52 10.73 42.86 7.26
C VAL A 52 10.97 43.59 8.59
N PRO A 53 9.95 44.21 9.24
CA PRO A 53 10.08 44.73 10.59
C PRO A 53 10.57 43.70 11.61
N MET A 54 10.00 42.48 11.62
CA MET A 54 10.42 41.41 12.52
C MET A 54 11.86 40.98 12.27
N ALA A 55 12.26 40.85 11.01
CA ALA A 55 13.63 40.49 10.65
C ALA A 55 14.65 41.57 11.06
N LYS A 56 14.32 42.85 10.86
CA LYS A 56 15.15 43.97 11.35
C LYS A 56 15.28 43.96 12.87
N LEU A 57 14.21 43.63 13.60
CA LEU A 57 14.24 43.48 15.05
C LEU A 57 15.17 42.34 15.46
N VAL A 58 15.02 41.15 14.85
CA VAL A 58 15.85 39.98 15.17
C VAL A 58 17.32 40.24 14.85
N ALA A 59 17.63 40.83 13.69
CA ALA A 59 19.01 41.11 13.26
C ALA A 59 19.76 42.06 14.22
N ARG A 60 19.05 42.94 14.95
CA ARG A 60 19.66 43.83 15.94
C ARG A 60 20.17 43.09 17.18
N TYR A 61 19.53 41.99 17.55
CA TYR A 61 19.74 41.33 18.85
C TYR A 61 20.23 39.88 18.74
N VAL A 62 20.18 39.27 17.56
CA VAL A 62 20.45 37.84 17.36
C VAL A 62 21.34 37.65 16.14
N THR A 63 22.45 36.92 16.31
CA THR A 63 23.26 36.42 15.20
C THR A 63 22.49 35.34 14.45
N VAL A 64 22.28 35.55 13.15
CA VAL A 64 21.46 34.67 12.32
C VAL A 64 22.25 33.40 11.97
N PRO A 65 21.71 32.19 12.24
CA PRO A 65 22.38 30.95 11.87
C PRO A 65 22.56 30.84 10.34
N PRO A 66 23.71 30.33 9.83
CA PRO A 66 23.96 30.13 8.40
C PRO A 66 22.85 29.36 7.68
N ARG A 67 22.20 28.48 8.43
CA ARG A 67 21.13 27.65 7.94
C ARG A 67 19.82 28.40 7.66
N ILE A 68 19.52 29.45 8.41
CA ILE A 68 18.36 30.32 8.14
C ILE A 68 18.60 31.13 6.86
N HIS A 69 19.85 31.58 6.63
CA HIS A 69 20.22 32.19 5.35
C HIS A 69 20.04 31.22 4.18
N LYS A 70 20.46 29.96 4.34
CA LYS A 70 20.29 28.92 3.32
C LYS A 70 18.81 28.68 3.01
N ILE A 71 17.97 28.50 4.03
CA ILE A 71 16.50 28.32 3.87
C ILE A 71 15.89 29.51 3.13
N LEU A 72 16.18 30.74 3.58
CA LEU A 72 15.58 31.95 3.00
C LEU A 72 16.06 32.23 1.57
N PHE A 73 17.35 31.99 1.29
CA PHE A 73 17.91 32.10 -0.06
C PHE A 73 17.22 31.10 -1.00
N SER A 74 17.10 29.84 -0.58
CA SER A 74 16.38 28.83 -1.36
C SER A 74 14.92 29.23 -1.59
N THR A 75 14.18 29.71 -0.57
CA THR A 75 12.78 30.16 -0.76
C THR A 75 12.66 31.27 -1.81
N ILE A 76 13.59 32.23 -1.84
CA ILE A 76 13.59 33.33 -2.82
C ILE A 76 13.84 32.82 -4.24
N GLU A 77 14.84 31.97 -4.45
CA GLU A 77 15.15 31.44 -5.78
C GLU A 77 13.97 30.66 -6.37
N LEU A 78 13.27 29.91 -5.54
CA LEU A 78 12.11 29.10 -5.94
C LEU A 78 10.93 29.94 -6.40
N ARG A 79 10.53 30.91 -5.56
CA ARG A 79 9.42 31.80 -5.92
C ARG A 79 9.78 32.62 -7.16
N THR A 80 11.05 33.01 -7.30
CA THR A 80 11.54 33.67 -8.51
C THR A 80 11.44 32.77 -9.75
N ALA A 81 11.76 31.49 -9.65
CA ALA A 81 11.62 30.54 -10.76
C ALA A 81 10.15 30.36 -11.18
N ARG A 82 9.22 30.24 -10.23
CA ARG A 82 7.77 30.16 -10.50
C ARG A 82 7.21 31.45 -11.07
N TYR A 83 7.64 32.59 -10.54
CA TYR A 83 7.32 33.90 -11.12
C TYR A 83 7.74 33.97 -12.60
N ARG A 84 8.95 33.51 -12.95
CA ARG A 84 9.41 33.48 -14.35
C ARG A 84 8.55 32.58 -15.23
N GLU A 85 8.13 31.42 -14.73
CA GLU A 85 7.25 30.49 -15.44
C GLU A 85 5.87 31.12 -15.68
N PHE A 86 5.25 31.71 -14.65
CA PHE A 86 3.98 32.41 -14.76
C PHE A 86 4.08 33.68 -15.61
N LYS A 87 5.22 34.39 -15.60
CA LYS A 87 5.48 35.53 -16.49
C LYS A 87 5.47 35.13 -17.97
N ARG A 88 5.94 33.91 -18.30
CA ARG A 88 5.82 33.37 -19.67
C ARG A 88 4.36 33.11 -20.03
N LEU A 89 3.52 32.74 -19.06
CA LEU A 89 2.09 32.44 -19.23
C LEU A 89 1.20 33.70 -19.27
N GLU A 90 1.64 34.85 -18.74
CA GLU A 90 0.88 36.12 -18.77
C GLU A 90 0.49 36.57 -20.19
N ARG A 91 1.33 36.28 -21.19
CA ARG A 91 1.06 36.60 -22.60
C ARG A 91 -0.21 35.93 -23.12
N THR A 92 -0.56 34.79 -22.52
CA THR A 92 -1.68 33.94 -22.93
C THR A 92 -2.84 34.05 -21.93
N CYS A 93 -2.57 34.40 -20.67
CA CYS A 93 -3.57 34.61 -19.61
C CYS A 93 -3.42 36.01 -18.96
N PRO A 94 -4.11 37.03 -19.48
CA PRO A 94 -3.95 38.41 -19.00
C PRO A 94 -4.32 38.64 -17.52
N TRP A 95 -5.25 37.85 -16.98
CA TRP A 95 -5.65 37.96 -15.57
C TRP A 95 -4.57 37.44 -14.60
N LEU A 96 -3.65 36.60 -15.08
CA LEU A 96 -2.50 36.11 -14.31
C LEU A 96 -1.52 37.26 -14.00
N ALA A 97 -1.53 38.34 -14.79
CA ALA A 97 -0.64 39.47 -14.59
C ALA A 97 -0.81 40.13 -13.21
N GLY A 98 -2.05 40.32 -12.75
CA GLY A 98 -2.31 40.88 -11.42
C GLY A 98 -1.82 39.96 -10.29
N SER A 99 -2.15 38.67 -10.38
CA SER A 99 -1.71 37.67 -9.38
C SER A 99 -0.19 37.49 -9.38
N ASN A 100 0.46 37.51 -10.54
CA ASN A 100 1.90 37.34 -10.68
C ASN A 100 2.68 38.60 -10.27
N GLU A 101 2.09 39.79 -10.41
CA GLU A 101 2.63 41.04 -9.85
C GLU A 101 2.60 41.02 -8.32
N SER A 102 1.49 40.58 -7.72
CA SER A 102 1.39 40.39 -6.27
C SER A 102 2.37 39.33 -5.75
N HIS A 103 2.60 38.24 -6.52
CA HIS A 103 3.64 37.26 -6.23
C HIS A 103 5.06 37.87 -6.31
N TYR A 104 5.31 38.73 -7.29
CA TYR A 104 6.59 39.42 -7.42
C TYR A 104 6.85 40.36 -6.23
N HIS A 105 5.84 41.14 -5.82
CA HIS A 105 5.93 41.98 -4.62
C HIS A 105 6.26 41.15 -3.36
N PHE A 106 5.66 39.96 -3.22
CA PHE A 106 6.01 39.05 -2.12
C PHE A 106 7.47 38.56 -2.18
N ILE A 107 8.00 38.29 -3.38
CA ILE A 107 9.42 37.95 -3.57
C ILE A 107 10.32 39.11 -3.11
N GLU A 108 9.96 40.35 -3.44
CA GLU A 108 10.71 41.54 -3.00
C GLU A 108 10.72 41.71 -1.48
N VAL A 109 9.61 41.37 -0.81
CA VAL A 109 9.53 41.34 0.66
C VAL A 109 10.49 40.30 1.23
N LEU A 110 10.56 39.09 0.66
CA LEU A 110 11.50 38.06 1.09
C LEU A 110 12.96 38.46 0.84
N GLN A 111 13.26 39.08 -0.31
CA GLN A 111 14.59 39.62 -0.60
C GLN A 111 15.00 40.72 0.38
N SER A 112 14.07 41.62 0.71
CA SER A 112 14.28 42.66 1.72
C SER A 112 14.54 42.07 3.10
N MET A 113 13.84 40.99 3.45
CA MET A 113 14.05 40.23 4.68
C MET A 113 15.44 39.56 4.70
N PHE A 114 15.86 38.95 3.59
CA PHE A 114 17.17 38.34 3.45
C PHE A 114 18.29 39.38 3.60
N GLY A 115 18.12 40.56 3.01
CA GLY A 115 18.99 41.70 3.21
C GLY A 115 19.07 42.15 4.68
N ALA A 116 17.92 42.31 5.35
CA ALA A 116 17.85 42.75 6.74
C ALA A 116 18.54 41.78 7.72
N LEU A 117 18.53 40.48 7.43
CA LEU A 117 19.19 39.45 8.26
C LEU A 117 20.70 39.34 7.99
N GLY A 118 21.25 40.06 7.01
CA GLY A 118 22.68 39.98 6.64
C GLY A 118 23.01 38.95 5.56
N GLY A 119 22.02 38.50 4.79
CA GLY A 119 22.16 37.50 3.73
C GLY A 119 23.23 37.78 2.66
N PRO A 120 23.38 39.02 2.13
CA PRO A 120 24.41 39.32 1.13
C PRO A 120 25.84 39.02 1.62
N ALA A 121 26.15 39.37 2.88
CA ALA A 121 27.45 39.09 3.48
C ALA A 121 27.68 37.59 3.74
N TRP A 122 26.61 36.81 3.94
CA TRP A 122 26.68 35.34 4.00
C TRP A 122 26.94 34.74 2.62
N GLN A 123 26.28 35.24 1.58
CA GLN A 123 26.41 34.74 0.20
C GLN A 123 27.80 34.98 -0.38
N GLU A 124 28.43 36.12 -0.08
CA GLU A 124 29.83 36.40 -0.46
C GLU A 124 30.83 35.46 0.22
N ARG A 125 30.62 35.13 1.51
CA ARG A 125 31.46 34.16 2.22
C ARG A 125 31.33 32.74 1.66
N GLN A 126 30.15 32.36 1.18
CA GLN A 126 29.92 31.05 0.57
C GLN A 126 30.54 30.90 -0.83
N LYS A 127 30.70 32.01 -1.58
CA LYS A 127 31.41 32.00 -2.87
C LYS A 127 32.93 31.87 -2.72
N ALA A 128 33.47 32.07 -1.52
CA ALA A 128 34.90 31.99 -1.22
C ALA A 128 35.36 30.61 -0.71
N SER A 129 34.44 29.68 -0.43
CA SER A 129 34.71 28.28 -0.09
C SER A 129 34.56 27.39 -1.34
N GLU A 130 35.47 26.42 -1.56
CA GLU A 130 35.42 25.47 -2.68
C GLU A 130 34.06 24.72 -2.79
N PRO A 131 33.66 24.29 -4.00
CA PRO A 131 32.32 23.76 -4.24
C PRO A 131 32.18 22.34 -3.66
N GLU A 132 31.59 22.21 -2.47
CA GLU A 132 31.02 20.95 -1.98
C GLU A 132 29.91 20.45 -2.92
N ASP A 133 29.89 19.15 -3.19
CA ASP A 133 28.91 18.49 -4.04
C ASP A 133 27.47 18.80 -3.61
N ILE A 134 26.67 19.24 -4.58
CA ILE A 134 25.36 19.89 -4.41
C ILE A 134 24.29 18.90 -3.88
N VAL A 135 24.55 17.60 -3.91
CA VAL A 135 23.64 16.52 -3.51
C VAL A 135 23.33 16.54 -2.01
N ASN A 136 24.25 17.02 -1.15
CA ASN A 136 24.09 16.99 0.31
C ASN A 136 23.53 18.29 0.93
N ARG A 137 23.02 19.24 0.13
CA ARG A 137 22.61 20.56 0.66
C ARG A 137 21.31 20.56 1.46
N PHE A 138 20.40 19.60 1.29
CA PHE A 138 19.02 19.73 1.77
C PHE A 138 18.59 18.72 2.85
N ASP A 139 19.25 17.57 2.99
CA ASP A 139 18.88 16.57 4.00
C ASP A 139 19.22 16.99 5.45
N GLY A 140 20.17 17.91 5.64
CA GLY A 140 20.58 18.42 6.95
C GLY A 140 19.71 19.56 7.54
N LEU A 141 18.54 19.86 6.96
CA LEU A 141 17.75 21.04 7.32
C LEU A 141 16.66 20.80 8.41
N HIS A 142 16.98 20.26 9.60
CA HIS A 142 16.08 20.21 10.80
C HIS A 142 16.34 21.22 11.94
N VAL A 143 15.46 22.22 12.17
CA VAL A 143 15.72 23.25 13.22
C VAL A 143 15.34 22.63 14.55
N ASP A 144 16.33 22.25 15.36
CA ASP A 144 16.06 21.76 16.71
C ASP A 144 15.42 22.88 17.53
N ALA A 145 14.20 22.61 17.97
CA ALA A 145 13.47 23.47 18.88
C ALA A 145 14.06 23.32 20.29
N GLY A 146 15.23 23.90 20.51
CA GLY A 146 15.77 24.25 21.83
C GLY A 146 16.17 23.07 22.74
N GLU A 147 17.46 23.03 23.09
CA GLU A 147 17.97 22.33 24.26
C GLU A 147 17.24 22.83 25.53
N SER A 148 16.31 22.02 26.02
CA SER A 148 16.12 21.82 27.45
C SER A 148 16.23 20.33 27.69
N GLY A 149 17.40 19.89 28.16
CA GLY A 149 17.62 18.51 28.53
C GLY A 149 16.64 18.09 29.63
N GLU A 150 15.83 17.08 29.34
CA GLU A 150 15.52 15.97 30.23
C GLU A 150 14.73 14.93 29.41
N GLU A 151 15.19 13.69 29.47
CA GLU A 151 14.56 12.52 28.85
C GLU A 151 13.07 12.46 29.20
N SER A 152 12.22 12.32 28.19
CA SER A 152 10.83 11.90 28.42
C SER A 152 10.44 10.82 27.42
N ALA A 153 10.72 9.59 27.82
CA ALA A 153 10.00 8.42 27.33
C ALA A 153 8.49 8.62 27.55
N GLY A 154 7.74 8.72 26.46
CA GLY A 154 6.28 8.94 26.47
C GLY A 154 5.54 7.74 25.88
N ALA A 155 5.26 6.76 26.73
CA ALA A 155 4.35 5.66 26.45
C ALA A 155 2.91 6.15 26.22
N ALA A 156 2.20 5.49 25.31
CA ALA A 156 0.78 5.69 25.03
C ALA A 156 -0.10 5.50 26.30
N PRO A 157 -1.19 6.27 26.48
CA PRO A 157 -2.02 6.16 27.68
C PRO A 157 -3.03 5.01 27.58
N ALA A 158 -2.99 4.10 28.56
CA ALA A 158 -4.05 3.15 28.86
C ALA A 158 -5.08 3.74 29.85
N PRO A 159 -6.32 3.21 29.92
CA PRO A 159 -7.45 3.87 30.57
C PRO A 159 -7.44 3.78 32.11
N GLN A 160 -7.92 4.85 32.74
CA GLN A 160 -8.00 5.06 34.19
C GLN A 160 -8.96 4.09 34.90
N GLN A 161 -8.48 3.41 35.95
CA GLN A 161 -9.31 2.90 37.04
C GLN A 161 -9.18 3.78 38.29
N ARG A 162 -10.34 4.19 38.81
CA ARG A 162 -10.54 4.89 40.09
C ARG A 162 -9.99 4.07 41.26
N ASN A 163 -9.24 4.71 42.17
CA ASN A 163 -9.45 4.54 43.61
C ASN A 163 -8.89 5.71 44.44
N ARG A 164 -9.57 5.99 45.55
CA ARG A 164 -9.45 7.17 46.43
C ARG A 164 -8.54 6.91 47.66
N ARG A 165 -8.00 8.02 48.20
CA ARG A 165 -7.40 8.29 49.54
C ARG A 165 -5.92 7.86 49.69
N HIS A 166 -4.97 8.67 50.21
CA HIS A 166 -4.99 9.51 51.41
C HIS A 166 -4.06 10.76 51.32
N LYS A 167 -4.35 11.72 52.21
CA LYS A 167 -3.79 13.06 52.40
C LYS A 167 -2.56 13.02 53.33
N ARG A 168 -1.45 13.68 52.97
CA ARG A 168 -0.51 14.23 53.97
C ARG A 168 0.24 15.47 53.45
N ASN A 169 0.32 16.46 54.32
CA ASN A 169 0.66 17.86 54.06
C ASN A 169 2.15 18.12 53.77
N GLY A 170 2.40 19.04 52.83
CA GLY A 170 3.07 20.30 53.14
C GLY A 170 4.56 20.44 52.81
N ARG A 171 4.87 21.14 51.69
CA ARG A 171 5.79 22.29 51.69
C ARG A 171 5.64 23.12 50.41
N LYS A 172 5.42 24.42 50.57
CA LYS A 172 5.24 25.42 49.51
C LYS A 172 6.53 25.53 48.68
N LYS A 173 6.43 25.40 47.35
CA LYS A 173 7.39 25.95 46.39
C LYS A 173 6.65 26.87 45.41
N ALA A 174 7.30 27.98 45.11
CA ALA A 174 6.78 29.16 44.46
C ALA A 174 6.12 28.88 43.09
N LYS A 175 5.07 29.64 42.77
CA LYS A 175 4.47 29.69 41.43
C LYS A 175 5.51 30.18 40.43
N SER A 176 6.06 29.28 39.62
CA SER A 176 6.66 29.63 38.33
C SER A 176 5.53 30.02 37.36
N LYS A 177 5.73 31.12 36.62
CA LYS A 177 4.83 31.56 35.56
C LYS A 177 4.75 30.49 34.48
N ARG A 178 3.55 29.99 34.18
CA ARG A 178 3.28 29.10 33.04
C ARG A 178 3.67 29.81 31.74
N THR A 179 4.68 29.31 31.04
CA THR A 179 4.82 29.49 29.59
C THR A 179 3.78 28.61 28.89
N ALA A 180 3.15 29.12 27.83
CA ALA A 180 2.22 28.37 27.00
C ALA A 180 2.95 27.24 26.25
N PRO A 181 2.29 26.10 25.95
CA PRO A 181 2.89 25.05 25.14
C PRO A 181 3.26 25.57 23.73
N PRO A 182 4.36 25.09 23.12
CA PRO A 182 4.78 25.51 21.80
C PRO A 182 3.75 25.12 20.73
N LEU A 183 3.48 26.03 19.79
CA LEU A 183 2.58 25.79 18.67
C LEU A 183 3.19 24.76 17.69
N PRO A 184 2.39 23.85 17.11
CA PRO A 184 2.85 22.94 16.06
C PRO A 184 3.24 23.71 14.80
N LEU A 185 4.11 23.14 13.96
CA LEU A 185 4.74 23.82 12.81
C LEU A 185 3.68 24.35 11.82
N GLU A 186 2.58 23.63 11.69
CA GLU A 186 1.42 23.93 10.83
C GLU A 186 0.67 25.20 11.26
N SER A 187 0.86 25.65 12.50
CA SER A 187 0.27 26.91 13.00
C SER A 187 1.01 28.16 12.49
N TYR A 188 2.21 28.01 11.93
CA TYR A 188 3.00 29.13 11.42
C TYR A 188 2.70 29.36 9.94
N GLN A 189 1.90 30.40 9.66
CA GLN A 189 1.42 30.75 8.34
C GLN A 189 1.50 32.26 8.10
N ILE A 190 1.69 32.66 6.85
CA ILE A 190 1.63 34.07 6.45
C ILE A 190 0.17 34.40 6.17
N ILE A 191 -0.40 35.38 6.87
CA ILE A 191 -1.70 35.94 6.48
C ILE A 191 -1.43 36.91 5.33
N GLN A 192 -2.01 36.57 4.20
CA GLN A 192 -1.79 37.19 2.90
C GLN A 192 -3.08 37.90 2.46
N ASP A 193 -2.98 38.99 1.70
CA ASP A 193 -4.16 39.65 1.10
C ASP A 193 -4.81 38.70 0.08
N ASP A 194 -6.14 38.80 -0.13
CA ASP A 194 -6.97 37.86 -0.93
C ASP A 194 -6.38 37.47 -2.32
N GLU A 195 -5.59 38.36 -2.94
CA GLU A 195 -4.97 38.12 -4.25
C GLU A 195 -3.79 37.13 -4.22
N SER A 196 -3.07 37.02 -3.10
CA SER A 196 -1.91 36.12 -2.95
C SER A 196 -2.29 34.69 -2.55
N LEU A 197 -3.45 34.53 -1.89
CA LEU A 197 -4.14 33.23 -1.73
C LEU A 197 -4.40 32.55 -3.09
N THR A 198 -4.64 33.35 -4.12
CA THR A 198 -4.92 32.88 -5.50
C THR A 198 -3.66 32.31 -6.17
N THR A 199 -2.47 32.87 -5.93
CA THR A 199 -1.22 32.38 -6.56
C THR A 199 -0.73 31.07 -5.96
N ASP A 200 -0.69 30.97 -4.63
CA ASP A 200 -0.18 29.77 -3.96
C ASP A 200 -1.09 28.56 -4.27
N TYR A 201 -2.41 28.78 -4.38
CA TYR A 201 -3.34 27.74 -4.88
C TYR A 201 -3.08 27.37 -6.34
N LEU A 202 -2.84 28.33 -7.24
CA LEU A 202 -2.52 28.05 -8.64
C LEU A 202 -1.26 27.19 -8.79
N ILE A 203 -0.24 27.43 -7.95
CA ILE A 203 0.97 26.59 -7.90
C ILE A 203 0.61 25.16 -7.48
N ALA A 204 -0.17 25.01 -6.41
CA ALA A 204 -0.57 23.69 -5.92
C ALA A 204 -1.44 22.92 -6.93
N ALA A 205 -2.41 23.58 -7.57
CA ALA A 205 -3.25 23.01 -8.61
C ALA A 205 -2.43 22.60 -9.85
N TYR A 206 -1.46 23.43 -10.26
CA TYR A 206 -0.54 23.10 -11.36
C TYR A 206 0.31 21.87 -11.03
N GLU A 207 0.88 21.79 -9.83
CA GLU A 207 1.69 20.65 -9.40
C GLU A 207 0.88 19.34 -9.38
N LEU A 208 -0.37 19.40 -8.90
CA LEU A 208 -1.27 18.26 -8.91
C LEU A 208 -1.59 17.78 -10.34
N VAL A 209 -1.83 18.71 -11.27
CA VAL A 209 -2.09 18.34 -12.67
C VAL A 209 -0.86 17.72 -13.35
N GLN A 210 0.35 18.22 -13.05
CA GLN A 210 1.59 17.58 -13.54
C GLN A 210 1.80 16.20 -12.93
N GLU A 211 1.42 16.01 -11.67
CA GLU A 211 1.43 14.72 -11.02
C GLU A 211 0.50 13.71 -11.73
N PHE A 212 -0.70 14.14 -12.14
CA PHE A 212 -1.59 13.29 -12.95
C PHE A 212 -0.90 12.77 -14.22
N ARG A 213 -0.20 13.64 -14.96
CA ARG A 213 0.49 13.28 -16.21
C ARG A 213 1.41 12.08 -16.02
N VAL A 214 2.33 12.21 -15.06
CA VAL A 214 3.42 11.24 -14.91
C VAL A 214 2.90 9.95 -14.29
N LEU A 215 2.04 10.06 -13.27
CA LEU A 215 1.49 8.89 -12.61
C LEU A 215 0.53 8.11 -13.52
N ARG A 216 -0.30 8.80 -14.31
CA ARG A 216 -1.16 8.15 -15.31
C ARG A 216 -0.33 7.44 -16.38
N LYS A 217 0.72 8.09 -16.91
CA LYS A 217 1.64 7.44 -17.87
C LYS A 217 2.32 6.21 -17.27
N PHE A 218 2.72 6.28 -16.00
CA PHE A 218 3.28 5.14 -15.29
C PHE A 218 2.28 3.98 -15.19
N VAL A 219 1.04 4.25 -14.77
CA VAL A 219 -0.02 3.25 -14.63
C VAL A 219 -0.42 2.65 -15.99
N GLN A 220 -0.57 3.48 -17.02
CA GLN A 220 -0.80 3.03 -18.41
C GLN A 220 0.29 2.06 -18.89
N LYS A 221 1.57 2.35 -18.57
CA LYS A 221 2.67 1.43 -18.88
C LYS A 221 2.49 0.08 -18.18
N GLN A 222 2.06 0.05 -16.92
CA GLN A 222 1.82 -1.21 -16.22
C GLN A 222 0.66 -1.99 -16.84
N TRP A 223 -0.46 -1.34 -17.17
CA TRP A 223 -1.57 -2.00 -17.87
C TRP A 223 -1.19 -2.48 -19.27
N ARG A 224 -0.26 -1.79 -19.94
CA ARG A 224 0.35 -2.29 -21.18
C ARG A 224 1.16 -3.55 -20.93
N SER A 225 2.01 -3.58 -19.91
CA SER A 225 2.72 -4.81 -19.52
C SER A 225 1.77 -5.96 -19.16
N VAL A 226 0.62 -5.66 -18.54
CA VAL A 226 -0.42 -6.68 -18.28
C VAL A 226 -0.94 -7.22 -19.62
N ALA A 227 -1.39 -6.35 -20.52
CA ALA A 227 -2.04 -6.78 -21.76
C ALA A 227 -1.08 -7.44 -22.77
N TYR A 228 0.17 -6.97 -22.87
CA TYR A 228 1.11 -7.37 -23.93
C TYR A 228 2.29 -8.22 -23.45
N GLU A 229 2.71 -8.10 -22.20
CA GLU A 229 3.94 -8.74 -21.67
C GLU A 229 3.65 -9.82 -20.62
N GLY A 230 2.39 -10.03 -20.27
CA GLY A 230 1.99 -11.05 -19.30
C GLY A 230 2.25 -10.68 -17.83
N LEU A 231 2.43 -9.40 -17.50
CA LEU A 231 2.51 -8.94 -16.11
C LEU A 231 1.22 -9.33 -15.37
N ASN A 232 1.34 -9.88 -14.15
CA ASN A 232 0.16 -10.23 -13.35
C ASN A 232 -0.69 -8.99 -13.05
N SER A 233 -2.01 -9.07 -13.28
CA SER A 233 -2.93 -7.93 -13.13
C SER A 233 -2.98 -7.36 -11.71
N VAL A 234 -2.70 -8.17 -10.68
CA VAL A 234 -2.62 -7.73 -9.28
C VAL A 234 -1.51 -6.71 -9.07
N VAL A 235 -0.36 -6.90 -9.72
CA VAL A 235 0.78 -5.97 -9.59
C VAL A 235 0.38 -4.60 -10.12
N ALA A 236 -0.26 -4.55 -11.30
CA ALA A 236 -0.75 -3.29 -11.86
C ALA A 236 -1.87 -2.68 -11.02
N GLY A 237 -2.81 -3.50 -10.53
CA GLY A 237 -3.90 -3.06 -9.65
C GLY A 237 -3.41 -2.46 -8.34
N ALA A 238 -2.46 -3.12 -7.65
CA ALA A 238 -1.87 -2.62 -6.42
C ALA A 238 -1.09 -1.32 -6.63
N LEU A 239 -0.32 -1.20 -7.72
CA LEU A 239 0.37 0.03 -8.09
C LEU A 239 -0.62 1.16 -8.41
N SER A 240 -1.74 0.85 -9.08
CA SER A 240 -2.81 1.81 -9.31
C SER A 240 -3.43 2.31 -8.00
N HIS A 241 -3.69 1.43 -7.04
CA HIS A 241 -4.17 1.84 -5.70
C HIS A 241 -3.19 2.78 -5.00
N MET A 242 -1.89 2.47 -5.02
CA MET A 242 -0.87 3.34 -4.41
C MET A 242 -0.81 4.71 -5.08
N VAL A 243 -1.00 4.76 -6.41
CA VAL A 243 -1.06 6.03 -7.15
C VAL A 243 -2.31 6.83 -6.78
N VAL A 244 -3.49 6.19 -6.72
CA VAL A 244 -4.74 6.85 -6.30
C VAL A 244 -4.62 7.38 -4.87
N ALA A 245 -4.07 6.59 -3.94
CA ALA A 245 -3.80 7.01 -2.56
C ALA A 245 -2.82 8.20 -2.50
N GLY A 246 -1.75 8.17 -3.30
CA GLY A 246 -0.80 9.28 -3.40
C GLY A 246 -1.41 10.57 -3.95
N ILE A 247 -2.40 10.49 -4.84
CA ILE A 247 -3.16 11.65 -5.33
C ILE A 247 -4.12 12.15 -4.25
N GLN A 248 -4.78 11.24 -3.53
CA GLN A 248 -5.65 11.60 -2.42
C GLN A 248 -4.87 12.32 -1.30
N GLU A 249 -3.61 11.93 -1.04
CA GLU A 249 -2.71 12.65 -0.14
C GLU A 249 -2.41 14.07 -0.63
N SER A 250 -2.03 14.23 -1.90
CA SER A 250 -1.79 15.56 -2.51
C SER A 250 -3.05 16.45 -2.48
N GLU A 251 -4.23 15.86 -2.69
CA GLU A 251 -5.51 16.56 -2.58
C GLU A 251 -5.83 17.01 -1.15
N LEU A 252 -5.63 16.14 -0.16
CA LEU A 252 -5.87 16.46 1.25
C LEU A 252 -4.98 17.61 1.72
N GLU A 253 -3.76 17.69 1.21
CA GLU A 253 -2.86 18.82 1.50
C GLU A 253 -3.37 20.14 0.92
N ILE A 254 -3.87 20.13 -0.32
CA ILE A 254 -4.51 21.30 -0.93
C ILE A 254 -5.73 21.71 -0.11
N TRP A 255 -6.56 20.76 0.29
CA TRP A 255 -7.74 21.03 1.10
C TRP A 255 -7.40 21.67 2.46
N LEU A 256 -6.34 21.20 3.12
CA LEU A 256 -5.89 21.76 4.40
C LEU A 256 -5.44 23.23 4.29
N ASP A 257 -4.90 23.62 3.14
CA ASP A 257 -4.38 24.98 2.89
C ASP A 257 -5.41 25.91 2.27
N PHE A 258 -6.35 25.35 1.49
CA PHE A 258 -7.37 26.08 0.75
C PHE A 258 -8.75 25.44 1.02
N PRO A 259 -9.35 25.70 2.20
CA PRO A 259 -10.71 25.27 2.49
C PRO A 259 -11.71 25.96 1.54
N ASP A 260 -12.95 25.47 1.46
CA ASP A 260 -14.06 26.05 0.66
C ASP A 260 -14.15 25.66 -0.83
N GLY A 261 -13.93 24.38 -1.15
CA GLY A 261 -14.26 23.81 -2.48
C GLY A 261 -13.17 23.96 -3.54
N TYR A 262 -11.97 24.36 -3.12
CA TYR A 262 -10.74 24.37 -3.93
C TYR A 262 -10.14 22.98 -4.15
N ASP A 263 -10.63 21.97 -3.43
CA ASP A 263 -10.26 20.56 -3.50
C ASP A 263 -11.09 19.74 -4.51
N THR A 264 -12.05 20.35 -5.20
CA THR A 264 -12.84 19.68 -6.24
C THR A 264 -12.07 19.57 -7.55
N PHE A 265 -12.33 18.51 -8.33
CA PHE A 265 -11.69 18.33 -9.63
C PHE A 265 -11.97 19.52 -10.57
N GLU A 266 -13.22 20.02 -10.57
CA GLU A 266 -13.61 21.16 -11.38
C GLU A 266 -12.83 22.44 -11.01
N SER A 267 -12.69 22.74 -9.71
CA SER A 267 -11.91 23.89 -9.25
C SER A 267 -10.45 23.80 -9.67
N VAL A 268 -9.81 22.64 -9.52
CA VAL A 268 -8.41 22.42 -9.91
C VAL A 268 -8.23 22.63 -11.42
N ILE A 269 -9.03 21.94 -12.25
CA ILE A 269 -8.92 22.04 -13.70
C ILE A 269 -9.28 23.44 -14.20
N ARG A 270 -10.34 24.06 -13.69
CA ARG A 270 -10.73 25.43 -14.06
C ARG A 270 -9.62 26.43 -13.76
N SER A 271 -8.90 26.25 -12.66
CA SER A 271 -7.83 27.17 -12.24
C SER A 271 -6.61 27.04 -13.12
N VAL A 272 -6.23 25.82 -13.47
CA VAL A 272 -5.11 25.52 -14.37
C VAL A 272 -5.43 25.91 -15.83
N THR A 273 -6.70 25.86 -16.22
CA THR A 273 -7.16 26.22 -17.58
C THR A 273 -7.64 27.66 -17.73
N CYS A 274 -7.70 28.43 -16.65
CA CYS A 274 -8.31 29.75 -16.65
C CYS A 274 -9.79 29.75 -17.11
N GLY A 275 -10.49 28.62 -16.96
CA GLY A 275 -11.84 28.42 -17.49
C GLY A 275 -11.94 28.22 -18.99
N ASP A 276 -10.82 28.19 -19.74
CA ASP A 276 -10.78 27.98 -21.18
C ASP A 276 -9.85 26.80 -21.53
N MET A 277 -10.46 25.63 -21.72
CA MET A 277 -9.76 24.38 -22.04
C MET A 277 -9.05 24.42 -23.40
N GLU A 278 -9.54 25.21 -24.38
CA GLU A 278 -8.94 25.30 -25.71
C GLU A 278 -7.68 26.18 -25.67
N ARG A 279 -7.69 27.25 -24.88
CA ARG A 279 -6.49 28.08 -24.66
C ARG A 279 -5.44 27.36 -23.83
N ALA A 280 -5.85 26.59 -22.82
CA ALA A 280 -4.93 25.80 -21.99
C ALA A 280 -4.10 24.80 -22.80
N HIS A 281 -4.66 24.21 -23.88
CA HIS A 281 -3.93 23.30 -24.76
C HIS A 281 -2.62 23.90 -25.32
N SER A 282 -2.61 25.21 -25.62
CA SER A 282 -1.40 25.92 -26.07
C SER A 282 -0.34 26.15 -24.98
N MET A 283 -0.72 26.03 -23.70
CA MET A 283 0.12 26.36 -22.53
C MET A 283 0.84 25.15 -21.93
N PHE A 284 0.27 23.95 -22.09
CA PHE A 284 0.75 22.71 -21.44
C PHE A 284 1.19 21.62 -22.43
N GLY A 285 0.93 21.79 -23.73
CA GLY A 285 1.43 20.87 -24.75
C GLY A 285 2.90 21.12 -25.03
N ASP A 286 3.76 20.11 -24.85
CA ASP A 286 5.15 20.16 -25.32
C ASP A 286 5.21 20.18 -26.86
N THR A 287 4.09 19.82 -27.53
CA THR A 287 3.88 19.86 -28.98
C THR A 287 2.41 20.15 -29.30
N GLU A 288 2.10 20.63 -30.51
CA GLU A 288 0.73 20.76 -31.08
C GLU A 288 -0.08 19.43 -31.13
N LYS A 289 0.49 18.31 -30.65
CA LYS A 289 -0.10 16.96 -30.73
C LYS A 289 -0.72 16.45 -29.42
N ASP A 290 -0.52 17.12 -28.28
CA ASP A 290 -0.93 16.60 -26.96
C ASP A 290 -2.33 17.09 -26.56
N ASP A 291 -3.37 16.26 -26.76
CA ASP A 291 -4.75 16.55 -26.34
C ASP A 291 -4.82 16.89 -24.83
N PHE A 292 -5.06 18.16 -24.52
CA PHE A 292 -5.03 18.64 -23.14
C PHE A 292 -6.23 18.14 -22.31
N LYS A 293 -7.38 17.93 -22.95
CA LYS A 293 -8.57 17.35 -22.30
C LYS A 293 -8.32 15.89 -21.96
N GLU A 294 -7.60 15.18 -22.82
CA GLU A 294 -7.13 13.84 -22.54
C GLU A 294 -6.18 13.87 -21.34
N TYR A 295 -5.14 14.70 -21.38
CA TYR A 295 -4.13 14.85 -20.34
C TYR A 295 -4.72 15.13 -18.95
N THR A 296 -5.69 16.05 -18.86
CA THR A 296 -6.36 16.42 -17.61
C THR A 296 -7.45 15.45 -17.16
N MET A 297 -7.74 14.38 -17.93
CA MET A 297 -8.82 13.43 -17.65
C MET A 297 -10.23 14.06 -17.74
N TYR A 298 -10.32 15.20 -18.43
CA TYR A 298 -11.54 15.99 -18.51
C TYR A 298 -12.67 15.24 -19.24
N TYR A 299 -12.36 14.45 -20.27
CA TYR A 299 -13.35 13.61 -20.94
C TYR A 299 -14.02 12.63 -19.98
N THR A 300 -13.22 11.96 -19.14
CA THR A 300 -13.71 10.99 -18.15
C THR A 300 -14.58 11.65 -17.09
N TYR A 301 -14.22 12.86 -16.64
CA TYR A 301 -15.07 13.68 -15.77
C TYR A 301 -16.42 14.01 -16.41
N GLN A 302 -16.42 14.42 -17.69
CA GLN A 302 -17.65 14.71 -18.43
C GLN A 302 -18.53 13.46 -18.63
N ASP A 303 -17.92 12.29 -18.85
CA ASP A 303 -18.62 11.02 -18.98
C ASP A 303 -19.28 10.61 -17.66
N LEU A 304 -18.58 10.78 -16.53
CA LEU A 304 -19.14 10.57 -15.19
C LEU A 304 -20.33 11.50 -14.92
N LEU A 305 -20.21 12.80 -15.18
CA LEU A 305 -21.31 13.75 -14.99
C LEU A 305 -22.51 13.43 -15.89
N ALA A 306 -22.27 13.03 -17.14
CA ALA A 306 -23.33 12.66 -18.06
C ALA A 306 -24.08 11.40 -17.59
N PHE A 307 -23.35 10.40 -17.10
CA PHE A 307 -23.93 9.22 -16.47
C PHE A 307 -24.78 9.60 -15.25
N LEU A 308 -24.21 10.36 -14.30
CA LEU A 308 -24.89 10.72 -13.05
C LEU A 308 -26.19 11.48 -13.33
N LYS A 309 -26.14 12.46 -14.25
CA LYS A 309 -27.33 13.24 -14.63
C LYS A 309 -28.41 12.35 -15.24
N ASP A 310 -28.05 11.45 -16.16
CA ASP A 310 -29.00 10.54 -16.82
C ASP A 310 -29.60 9.54 -15.84
N PHE A 311 -28.77 8.95 -14.98
CA PHE A 311 -29.20 7.98 -13.96
C PHE A 311 -30.17 8.62 -12.97
N GLN A 312 -29.88 9.85 -12.52
CA GLN A 312 -30.71 10.57 -11.54
C GLN A 312 -32.12 10.90 -12.06
N GLU A 313 -32.34 11.00 -13.38
CA GLU A 313 -33.67 11.31 -13.94
C GLU A 313 -34.72 10.25 -13.58
N ASN A 314 -34.34 8.97 -13.58
CA ASN A 314 -35.29 7.87 -13.37
C ASN A 314 -34.89 6.91 -12.24
N ARG A 315 -33.60 6.86 -11.87
CA ARG A 315 -32.99 5.95 -10.87
C ARG A 315 -33.44 4.49 -10.99
N SER A 316 -33.81 4.07 -12.19
CA SER A 316 -34.34 2.74 -12.49
C SER A 316 -33.24 1.70 -12.68
N GLY A 317 -31.98 2.15 -12.71
CA GLY A 317 -30.84 1.34 -13.14
C GLY A 317 -30.70 1.22 -14.66
N LYS A 318 -31.57 1.87 -15.45
CA LYS A 318 -31.53 1.84 -16.91
C LYS A 318 -31.31 3.23 -17.52
N PRO A 319 -30.57 3.32 -18.64
CA PRO A 319 -30.39 4.59 -19.33
C PRO A 319 -31.71 5.15 -19.85
N THR A 320 -31.81 6.49 -19.91
CA THR A 320 -32.96 7.14 -20.55
C THR A 320 -33.02 6.78 -22.04
N LYS A 321 -34.16 7.00 -22.70
CA LYS A 321 -34.28 6.72 -24.16
C LYS A 321 -33.23 7.47 -24.98
N ARG A 322 -32.84 8.66 -24.53
CA ARG A 322 -31.80 9.47 -25.18
C ARG A 322 -30.43 8.81 -24.99
N MET A 323 -30.03 8.54 -23.75
CA MET A 323 -28.74 7.91 -23.45
C MET A 323 -28.65 6.51 -24.06
N ALA A 324 -29.70 5.70 -23.99
CA ALA A 324 -29.75 4.38 -24.62
C ALA A 324 -29.55 4.43 -26.15
N LYS A 325 -29.92 5.53 -26.81
CA LYS A 325 -29.64 5.74 -28.23
C LYS A 325 -28.16 6.11 -28.46
N GLU A 326 -27.56 6.90 -27.57
CA GLU A 326 -26.15 7.28 -27.61
C GLU A 326 -25.21 6.08 -27.32
N LEU A 327 -25.61 5.18 -26.43
CA LEU A 327 -24.85 3.98 -26.05
C LEU A 327 -25.02 2.79 -27.00
N ARG A 328 -25.95 2.88 -27.95
CA ARG A 328 -26.29 1.77 -28.85
C ARG A 328 -25.10 1.41 -29.75
N ASN A 329 -24.94 0.11 -30.01
CA ASN A 329 -23.95 -0.45 -30.93
C ASN A 329 -22.49 -0.25 -30.50
N TRP A 330 -22.20 -0.13 -29.21
CA TRP A 330 -20.82 -0.18 -28.74
C TRP A 330 -20.17 -1.53 -29.10
N ASP A 331 -19.08 -1.49 -29.86
CA ASP A 331 -18.36 -2.68 -30.32
C ASP A 331 -17.00 -2.81 -29.59
N PRO A 332 -16.81 -3.78 -28.68
CA PRO A 332 -15.54 -3.98 -27.99
C PRO A 332 -14.38 -4.31 -28.95
N LYS A 333 -14.68 -4.81 -30.16
CA LYS A 333 -13.69 -5.23 -31.16
C LYS A 333 -13.35 -4.16 -32.20
N MET A 334 -13.91 -2.95 -32.07
CA MET A 334 -13.63 -1.83 -32.96
C MET A 334 -12.12 -1.65 -33.18
N ASN A 335 -11.70 -1.45 -34.43
CA ASN A 335 -10.32 -1.20 -34.78
C ASN A 335 -9.94 0.27 -34.47
N LEU A 336 -9.43 0.51 -33.27
CA LEU A 336 -9.04 1.84 -32.81
C LEU A 336 -7.88 2.44 -33.62
N LEU A 337 -7.03 1.61 -34.23
CA LEU A 337 -5.91 2.07 -35.05
C LEU A 337 -6.39 2.73 -36.35
N ALA A 338 -7.48 2.23 -36.94
CA ALA A 338 -8.08 2.77 -38.16
C ALA A 338 -9.13 3.87 -37.89
N ALA A 339 -9.53 4.05 -36.62
CA ALA A 339 -10.59 4.96 -36.24
C ALA A 339 -10.13 6.43 -36.14
N SER A 340 -11.01 7.36 -36.51
CA SER A 340 -10.79 8.80 -36.29
C SER A 340 -10.68 9.11 -34.79
N LYS A 341 -10.19 10.31 -34.45
CA LYS A 341 -10.10 10.74 -33.04
C LYS A 341 -11.49 10.80 -32.38
N GLU A 342 -12.47 11.35 -33.09
CA GLU A 342 -13.86 11.49 -32.65
C GLU A 342 -14.52 10.13 -32.46
N GLN A 343 -14.26 9.19 -33.37
CA GLN A 343 -14.74 7.81 -33.27
C GLN A 343 -14.18 7.11 -32.02
N ARG A 344 -12.88 7.26 -31.75
CA ARG A 344 -12.23 6.72 -30.54
C ARG A 344 -12.79 7.31 -29.25
N LEU A 345 -12.94 8.65 -29.21
CA LEU A 345 -13.52 9.34 -28.06
C LEU A 345 -14.97 8.89 -27.81
N THR A 346 -15.77 8.74 -28.88
CA THR A 346 -17.15 8.23 -28.78
C THR A 346 -17.18 6.80 -28.24
N TRP A 347 -16.34 5.92 -28.78
CA TRP A 347 -16.22 4.53 -28.34
C TRP A 347 -15.87 4.42 -26.85
N ARG A 348 -14.92 5.24 -26.37
CA ARG A 348 -14.53 5.27 -24.96
C ARG A 348 -15.61 5.83 -24.05
N ARG A 349 -16.29 6.89 -24.48
CA ARG A 349 -17.43 7.46 -23.75
C ARG A 349 -18.53 6.42 -23.55
N GLN A 350 -18.90 5.72 -24.61
CA GLN A 350 -19.90 4.65 -24.55
C GLN A 350 -19.49 3.55 -23.57
N TYR A 351 -18.25 3.08 -23.64
CA TYR A 351 -17.69 2.12 -22.68
C TYR A 351 -17.79 2.62 -21.23
N THR A 352 -17.34 3.85 -20.96
CA THR A 352 -17.28 4.41 -19.60
C THR A 352 -18.67 4.50 -18.99
N ILE A 353 -19.65 5.01 -19.73
CA ILE A 353 -21.03 5.16 -19.24
C ILE A 353 -21.70 3.80 -19.06
N LEU A 354 -21.55 2.86 -20.00
CA LEU A 354 -22.07 1.48 -19.85
C LEU A 354 -21.48 0.81 -18.60
N TRP A 355 -20.18 0.98 -18.37
CA TRP A 355 -19.51 0.41 -17.20
C TRP A 355 -20.03 1.02 -15.89
N LEU A 356 -20.28 2.33 -15.83
CA LEU A 356 -20.86 2.98 -14.66
C LEU A 356 -22.30 2.51 -14.37
N TYR A 357 -23.10 2.25 -15.41
CA TYR A 357 -24.42 1.63 -15.25
C TYR A 357 -24.32 0.24 -14.62
N ASP A 358 -23.45 -0.61 -15.14
CA ASP A 358 -23.18 -1.95 -14.60
C ASP A 358 -22.70 -1.88 -13.15
N LEU A 359 -21.77 -0.96 -12.83
CA LEU A 359 -21.21 -0.78 -11.49
C LEU A 359 -22.32 -0.50 -10.47
N VAL A 360 -23.11 0.54 -10.74
CA VAL A 360 -24.18 0.98 -9.84
C VAL A 360 -25.25 -0.10 -9.73
N ASN A 361 -25.59 -0.78 -10.83
CA ASN A 361 -26.55 -1.87 -10.81
C ASN A 361 -26.08 -3.06 -10.00
N VAL A 362 -24.83 -3.51 -10.15
CA VAL A 362 -24.26 -4.62 -9.37
C VAL A 362 -24.18 -4.26 -7.89
N TYR A 363 -23.72 -3.05 -7.58
CA TYR A 363 -23.57 -2.58 -6.19
C TYR A 363 -24.94 -2.46 -5.49
N ILE A 364 -25.94 -1.91 -6.17
CA ILE A 364 -27.28 -1.64 -5.62
C ILE A 364 -28.23 -2.85 -5.69
N ARG A 365 -28.22 -3.68 -6.75
CA ARG A 365 -29.19 -4.79 -6.93
C ARG A 365 -28.97 -6.02 -6.06
N GLY A 366 -27.80 -6.20 -5.44
CA GLY A 366 -27.65 -7.19 -4.37
C GLY A 366 -28.57 -6.93 -3.15
N ARG A 367 -29.44 -5.90 -3.22
CA ARG A 367 -30.45 -5.49 -2.23
C ARG A 367 -31.83 -6.14 -2.44
N THR A 368 -32.11 -6.72 -3.61
CA THR A 368 -33.49 -7.12 -4.00
C THR A 368 -33.68 -8.60 -4.31
N THR A 369 -32.62 -9.38 -4.49
CA THR A 369 -32.72 -10.82 -4.78
C THR A 369 -32.12 -11.62 -3.63
N LYS A 370 -32.91 -12.52 -3.04
CA LYS A 370 -32.40 -13.59 -2.18
C LYS A 370 -31.25 -14.26 -2.92
N CYS A 371 -30.04 -14.15 -2.39
CA CYS A 371 -28.93 -14.97 -2.85
C CYS A 371 -29.28 -16.42 -2.48
N PRO A 372 -29.46 -17.33 -3.45
CA PRO A 372 -29.91 -18.70 -3.16
C PRO A 372 -28.86 -19.52 -2.39
N SER A 373 -27.62 -19.05 -2.28
CA SER A 373 -26.58 -19.64 -1.44
C SER A 373 -26.45 -18.98 -0.04
N CYS A 374 -27.26 -17.97 0.27
CA CYS A 374 -27.15 -17.16 1.49
C CYS A 374 -28.54 -16.88 2.09
N ASP A 375 -28.93 -17.67 3.10
CA ASP A 375 -30.12 -17.41 3.93
C ASP A 375 -30.05 -16.12 4.78
N ARG A 376 -28.93 -15.40 4.73
CA ARG A 376 -28.59 -14.26 5.62
C ARG A 376 -28.54 -12.90 4.93
N CYS A 377 -28.82 -12.86 3.64
CA CYS A 377 -28.82 -11.63 2.86
C CYS A 377 -30.12 -10.87 3.17
N GLU A 378 -30.07 -9.96 4.16
CA GLU A 378 -31.26 -9.22 4.62
C GLU A 378 -31.89 -8.38 3.51
N GLU A 379 -33.22 -8.46 3.41
CA GLU A 379 -34.03 -7.53 2.61
C GLU A 379 -33.99 -6.15 3.27
N ASN A 380 -33.61 -5.12 2.50
CA ASN A 380 -33.75 -3.68 2.82
C ASN A 380 -32.66 -3.01 3.66
N VAL A 381 -31.39 -3.07 3.25
CA VAL A 381 -30.39 -2.12 3.78
C VAL A 381 -30.59 -0.75 3.09
N GLU A 382 -30.87 0.34 3.82
CA GLU A 382 -31.01 1.69 3.27
C GLU A 382 -29.65 2.29 2.88
N ILE A 383 -29.50 2.74 1.62
CA ILE A 383 -28.30 3.51 1.21
C ILE A 383 -28.19 4.73 2.13
N PRO A 384 -27.04 4.96 2.79
CA PRO A 384 -26.82 6.15 3.59
C PRO A 384 -27.23 7.42 2.84
N LYS A 385 -28.08 8.25 3.46
CA LYS A 385 -28.50 9.54 2.90
C LYS A 385 -27.37 10.57 2.93
N GLU A 386 -26.38 10.36 3.78
CA GLU A 386 -25.17 11.17 3.94
C GLU A 386 -23.97 10.45 3.30
N GLU A 387 -22.93 11.20 2.95
CA GLU A 387 -21.65 10.64 2.51
C GLU A 387 -21.09 9.78 3.65
N GLY A 388 -21.27 8.46 3.54
CA GLY A 388 -20.90 7.51 4.57
C GLY A 388 -19.45 7.07 4.43
N ASN A 389 -18.82 6.66 5.54
CA ASN A 389 -17.53 5.98 5.47
C ASN A 389 -17.71 4.57 4.88
N TRP A 390 -17.56 4.45 3.56
CA TRP A 390 -17.70 3.19 2.82
C TRP A 390 -16.64 2.13 3.21
N LYS A 391 -15.57 2.54 3.93
CA LYS A 391 -14.54 1.64 4.48
C LYS A 391 -15.05 0.72 5.59
N ASP A 392 -15.89 1.26 6.48
CA ASP A 392 -16.39 0.57 7.68
C ASP A 392 -17.75 -0.09 7.47
N ALA A 393 -18.31 0.12 6.29
CA ALA A 393 -19.65 -0.31 5.93
C ALA A 393 -19.64 -1.82 5.61
N GLY A 394 -19.34 -2.68 6.59
CA GLY A 394 -19.17 -4.13 6.43
C GLY A 394 -20.42 -4.89 5.93
N ILE A 395 -21.56 -4.21 5.80
CA ILE A 395 -22.80 -4.70 5.18
C ILE A 395 -22.77 -4.48 3.64
N TRP A 396 -21.91 -3.59 3.15
CA TRP A 396 -21.91 -3.07 1.77
C TRP A 396 -20.73 -3.54 0.92
N ARG A 397 -19.83 -4.36 1.47
CA ARG A 397 -18.61 -4.78 0.80
C ARG A 397 -18.87 -5.89 -0.22
N ARG A 398 -19.21 -5.48 -1.45
CA ARG A 398 -19.74 -6.35 -2.53
C ARG A 398 -18.87 -6.40 -3.78
N LEU A 399 -17.95 -5.45 -3.89
CA LEU A 399 -17.05 -5.33 -5.02
C LEU A 399 -15.63 -5.19 -4.48
N PHE A 400 -14.85 -6.26 -4.56
CA PHE A 400 -13.47 -6.22 -4.09
C PHE A 400 -12.64 -5.21 -4.89
N GLY A 401 -11.71 -4.55 -4.23
CA GLY A 401 -10.81 -3.54 -4.77
C GLY A 401 -11.46 -2.16 -4.93
N MET A 402 -12.72 -2.10 -5.35
CA MET A 402 -13.38 -0.83 -5.71
C MET A 402 -14.55 -0.48 -4.80
N ASN A 403 -14.63 -1.02 -3.59
CA ASN A 403 -15.82 -0.86 -2.74
C ASN A 403 -16.12 0.60 -2.39
N GLU A 404 -15.09 1.37 -2.05
CA GLU A 404 -15.22 2.79 -1.69
C GLU A 404 -15.69 3.62 -2.90
N PHE A 405 -15.04 3.44 -4.04
CA PHE A 405 -15.40 4.11 -5.28
C PHE A 405 -16.81 3.74 -5.74
N ALA A 406 -17.18 2.45 -5.69
CA ALA A 406 -18.51 1.97 -6.03
C ALA A 406 -19.58 2.54 -5.11
N GLY A 407 -19.31 2.60 -3.80
CA GLY A 407 -20.16 3.25 -2.81
C GLY A 407 -20.37 4.72 -3.09
N PHE A 408 -19.28 5.45 -3.36
CA PHE A 408 -19.30 6.87 -3.70
C PHE A 408 -20.12 7.16 -4.97
N VAL A 409 -19.84 6.47 -6.08
CA VAL A 409 -20.57 6.66 -7.35
C VAL A 409 -22.05 6.29 -7.20
N SER A 410 -22.35 5.20 -6.49
CA SER A 410 -23.72 4.78 -6.22
C SER A 410 -24.49 5.79 -5.37
N TRP A 411 -23.82 6.40 -4.38
CA TRP A 411 -24.38 7.48 -3.56
C TRP A 411 -24.70 8.71 -4.40
N LEU A 412 -23.78 9.14 -5.29
CA LEU A 412 -24.02 10.23 -6.22
C LEU A 412 -25.18 9.94 -7.18
N ALA A 413 -25.22 8.74 -7.75
CA ALA A 413 -26.26 8.32 -8.69
C ALA A 413 -27.66 8.30 -8.04
N MET A 414 -27.73 8.07 -6.73
CA MET A 414 -28.97 8.04 -5.95
C MET A 414 -29.43 9.41 -5.42
N GLN A 415 -28.68 10.48 -5.66
CA GLN A 415 -29.06 11.85 -5.30
C GLN A 415 -30.27 12.37 -6.10
N ARG A 416 -30.97 13.38 -5.57
CA ARG A 416 -32.19 13.93 -6.20
C ARG A 416 -31.87 14.55 -7.56
N PRO A 417 -32.72 14.37 -8.60
CA PRO A 417 -32.52 15.07 -9.86
C PRO A 417 -32.35 16.57 -9.59
N GLY A 418 -31.32 17.18 -10.19
CA GLY A 418 -30.97 18.58 -9.98
C GLY A 418 -30.07 18.88 -8.77
N THR A 419 -29.65 17.86 -8.01
CA THR A 419 -28.61 18.03 -6.98
C THR A 419 -27.28 18.32 -7.65
N ASP A 420 -26.60 19.38 -7.19
CA ASP A 420 -25.25 19.71 -7.66
C ASP A 420 -24.22 18.75 -7.04
N VAL A 421 -23.85 17.73 -7.81
CA VAL A 421 -22.88 16.69 -7.43
C VAL A 421 -21.43 17.09 -7.68
N THR A 422 -21.18 18.18 -8.43
CA THR A 422 -19.82 18.57 -8.85
C THR A 422 -18.92 18.87 -7.64
N LYS A 423 -19.51 19.42 -6.58
CA LYS A 423 -18.84 19.77 -5.32
C LYS A 423 -18.32 18.58 -4.52
N SER A 424 -18.80 17.37 -4.81
CA SER A 424 -18.36 16.14 -4.16
C SER A 424 -17.28 15.41 -4.97
N ILE A 425 -17.11 15.74 -6.26
CA ILE A 425 -16.18 15.03 -7.15
C ILE A 425 -14.78 15.63 -6.99
N ARG A 426 -14.00 14.98 -6.14
CA ARG A 426 -12.57 15.21 -5.93
C ARG A 426 -11.68 14.59 -7.02
N PRO A 427 -10.43 15.08 -7.21
CA PRO A 427 -9.53 14.58 -8.25
C PRO A 427 -9.20 13.09 -8.20
N HIS A 428 -9.01 12.50 -7.01
CA HIS A 428 -8.70 11.07 -6.92
C HIS A 428 -9.83 10.18 -7.48
N HIS A 429 -11.10 10.58 -7.34
CA HIS A 429 -12.24 9.85 -7.93
C HIS A 429 -12.16 9.82 -9.47
N VAL A 430 -11.85 10.96 -10.09
CA VAL A 430 -11.73 11.05 -11.56
C VAL A 430 -10.50 10.27 -12.03
N PHE A 431 -9.40 10.32 -11.26
CA PHE A 431 -8.19 9.59 -11.56
C PHE A 431 -8.39 8.07 -11.48
N GLU A 432 -9.10 7.58 -10.47
CA GLU A 432 -9.43 6.15 -10.34
C GLU A 432 -10.29 5.67 -11.52
N LEU A 433 -11.31 6.43 -11.90
CA LEU A 433 -12.11 6.13 -13.10
C LEU A 433 -11.27 6.18 -14.38
N GLN A 434 -10.33 7.12 -14.48
CA GLN A 434 -9.43 7.20 -15.63
C GLN A 434 -8.50 5.99 -15.70
N CYS A 435 -7.98 5.50 -14.57
CA CYS A 435 -7.16 4.29 -14.53
C CYS A 435 -7.94 3.07 -15.05
N LEU A 436 -9.23 2.98 -14.70
CA LEU A 436 -10.11 1.95 -15.22
C LEU A 436 -10.24 2.03 -16.74
N VAL A 437 -10.58 3.22 -17.24
CA VAL A 437 -10.75 3.47 -18.67
C VAL A 437 -9.47 3.20 -19.45
N ASP A 438 -8.34 3.66 -18.92
CA ASP A 438 -7.02 3.46 -19.51
C ASP A 438 -6.63 1.99 -19.59
N SER A 439 -6.96 1.18 -18.58
CA SER A 439 -6.62 -0.24 -18.58
C SER A 439 -7.25 -0.97 -19.78
N TRP A 440 -8.51 -0.67 -20.10
CA TRP A 440 -9.22 -1.25 -21.24
C TRP A 440 -8.77 -0.64 -22.57
N CYS A 441 -8.66 0.70 -22.66
CA CYS A 441 -8.15 1.38 -23.84
C CYS A 441 -6.76 0.87 -24.23
N THR A 442 -5.88 0.67 -23.25
CA THR A 442 -4.53 0.14 -23.44
C THR A 442 -4.54 -1.26 -24.03
N ALA A 443 -5.39 -2.16 -23.50
CA ALA A 443 -5.56 -3.51 -24.06
C ALA A 443 -6.06 -3.51 -25.51
N ARG A 444 -6.77 -2.45 -25.92
CA ARG A 444 -7.25 -2.24 -27.30
C ARG A 444 -6.28 -1.45 -28.18
N GLY A 445 -5.05 -1.22 -27.71
CA GLY A 445 -3.99 -0.57 -28.48
C GLY A 445 -3.97 0.95 -28.38
N TRP A 446 -4.77 1.56 -27.51
CA TRP A 446 -4.75 3.01 -27.28
C TRP A 446 -3.96 3.34 -26.01
N ALA A 447 -2.64 3.43 -26.15
CA ALA A 447 -1.69 3.74 -25.08
C ALA A 447 -0.38 4.34 -25.66
N PRO A 448 0.44 5.02 -24.84
CA PRO A 448 1.76 5.47 -25.27
C PRO A 448 2.61 4.26 -25.73
N THR A 449 3.10 4.27 -26.97
CA THR A 449 4.07 3.27 -27.45
C THR A 449 5.50 3.68 -27.14
N GLU A 450 6.42 2.71 -27.11
CA GLU A 450 7.85 2.96 -26.90
C GLU A 450 8.49 3.80 -28.02
N ASP A 451 7.91 3.74 -29.23
CA ASP A 451 8.27 4.61 -30.34
C ASP A 451 7.76 6.04 -30.10
N ALA A 452 8.70 6.97 -30.05
CA ALA A 452 8.53 8.41 -29.88
C ALA A 452 7.20 8.97 -30.44
N GLY A 453 6.22 9.15 -29.54
CA GLY A 453 5.02 9.95 -29.80
C GLY A 453 3.83 9.26 -30.47
N LYS A 454 3.87 7.95 -30.75
CA LYS A 454 2.65 7.23 -31.20
C LYS A 454 1.80 6.81 -29.98
N GLN A 455 0.53 7.20 -29.97
CA GLN A 455 -0.45 6.82 -28.93
C GLN A 455 -1.29 5.59 -29.32
N LEU A 456 -1.05 5.01 -30.50
CA LEU A 456 -1.83 3.91 -31.05
C LEU A 456 -0.92 2.78 -31.52
N GLY A 457 -1.32 1.57 -31.20
CA GLY A 457 -0.76 0.32 -31.70
C GLY A 457 -1.87 -0.70 -31.99
N PRO A 458 -1.49 -1.93 -32.41
CA PRO A 458 -2.46 -3.01 -32.57
C PRO A 458 -3.04 -3.42 -31.20
N PRO A 459 -4.30 -3.92 -31.13
CA PRO A 459 -4.85 -4.46 -29.91
C PRO A 459 -4.02 -5.65 -29.40
N ALA A 460 -4.04 -5.87 -28.08
CA ALA A 460 -3.36 -7.02 -27.47
C ALA A 460 -3.93 -8.32 -28.02
N LYS A 461 -3.03 -9.23 -28.40
CA LYS A 461 -3.39 -10.51 -28.99
C LYS A 461 -3.85 -11.46 -27.88
N ASP A 462 -5.04 -12.05 -28.06
CA ASP A 462 -5.60 -13.07 -27.17
C ASP A 462 -5.64 -12.68 -25.67
N PHE A 463 -5.72 -11.37 -25.38
CA PHE A 463 -5.75 -10.87 -24.01
C PHE A 463 -7.18 -10.89 -23.46
N GLU A 464 -7.36 -11.60 -22.35
CA GLU A 464 -8.60 -11.60 -21.57
C GLU A 464 -8.36 -10.95 -20.20
N PRO A 465 -9.18 -9.95 -19.81
CA PRO A 465 -9.04 -9.29 -18.51
C PRO A 465 -9.14 -10.24 -17.31
N GLU A 466 -9.95 -11.29 -17.45
CA GLU A 466 -10.29 -12.24 -16.38
C GLU A 466 -9.21 -13.32 -16.15
N ARG A 467 -8.16 -13.40 -17.00
CA ARG A 467 -7.19 -14.50 -17.00
C ARG A 467 -6.58 -14.85 -15.63
N ASP A 468 -6.29 -13.82 -14.82
CA ASP A 468 -5.62 -13.99 -13.53
C ASP A 468 -6.63 -14.34 -12.44
N LEU A 469 -7.87 -13.87 -12.57
CA LEU A 469 -9.00 -14.30 -11.73
C LEU A 469 -9.33 -15.78 -11.97
N GLU A 470 -9.38 -16.20 -13.24
CA GLU A 470 -9.67 -17.59 -13.61
C GLU A 470 -8.59 -18.55 -13.12
N LYS A 471 -7.31 -18.17 -13.20
CA LYS A 471 -6.21 -18.96 -12.62
C LYS A 471 -6.30 -19.05 -11.11
N PHE A 472 -6.60 -17.94 -10.44
CA PHE A 472 -6.70 -17.90 -8.98
C PHE A 472 -7.91 -18.68 -8.46
N LEU A 473 -9.13 -18.30 -8.86
CA LEU A 473 -10.36 -18.93 -8.39
C LEU A 473 -10.43 -20.38 -8.88
N GLY A 474 -10.30 -20.55 -10.20
CA GLY A 474 -10.45 -21.80 -10.93
C GLY A 474 -11.78 -22.53 -10.69
N MET A 475 -12.05 -23.50 -11.54
CA MET A 475 -13.04 -24.52 -11.21
C MET A 475 -12.40 -25.53 -10.24
N PRO A 476 -13.18 -26.17 -9.36
CA PRO A 476 -12.81 -27.32 -8.52
C PRO A 476 -11.79 -28.32 -9.09
N ASN A 477 -11.94 -28.63 -10.38
CA ASN A 477 -11.15 -29.63 -11.10
C ASN A 477 -9.86 -29.07 -11.73
N VAL A 478 -9.61 -27.76 -11.63
CA VAL A 478 -8.38 -27.12 -12.14
C VAL A 478 -7.30 -27.22 -11.07
N PRO A 479 -6.23 -28.02 -11.28
CA PRO A 479 -5.19 -28.22 -10.28
C PRO A 479 -4.52 -26.90 -9.87
N GLY A 480 -4.20 -26.75 -8.58
CA GLY A 480 -3.53 -25.56 -8.02
C GLY A 480 -4.44 -24.36 -7.73
N SER A 481 -5.65 -24.30 -8.31
CA SER A 481 -6.61 -23.21 -8.07
C SER A 481 -7.10 -23.14 -6.62
N PHE A 482 -7.65 -22.00 -6.22
CA PHE A 482 -8.19 -21.79 -4.88
C PHE A 482 -9.32 -22.77 -4.58
N GLN A 483 -10.29 -22.93 -5.49
CA GLN A 483 -11.38 -23.90 -5.30
C GLN A 483 -10.87 -25.33 -5.15
N HIS A 484 -9.89 -25.73 -5.97
CA HIS A 484 -9.26 -27.04 -5.84
C HIS A 484 -8.56 -27.24 -4.49
N GLY A 485 -7.80 -26.24 -4.04
CA GLY A 485 -7.15 -26.27 -2.72
C GLY A 485 -8.16 -26.37 -1.58
N VAL A 486 -9.25 -25.62 -1.66
CA VAL A 486 -10.36 -25.65 -0.69
C VAL A 486 -11.00 -27.02 -0.61
N GLU A 487 -11.33 -27.63 -1.75
CA GLU A 487 -11.96 -28.96 -1.77
C GLU A 487 -11.04 -30.04 -1.20
N LEU A 488 -9.78 -30.06 -1.63
CA LEU A 488 -8.81 -31.01 -1.12
C LEU A 488 -8.52 -30.81 0.37
N ALA A 489 -8.57 -29.58 0.86
CA ALA A 489 -8.43 -29.29 2.29
C ALA A 489 -9.66 -29.73 3.06
N ALA A 490 -10.87 -29.45 2.55
CA ALA A 490 -12.13 -29.87 3.15
C ALA A 490 -12.23 -31.39 3.23
N ASP A 491 -11.88 -32.11 2.16
CA ASP A 491 -11.83 -33.58 2.13
C ASP A 491 -10.82 -34.13 3.14
N ALA A 492 -9.64 -33.51 3.23
CA ALA A 492 -8.64 -33.91 4.20
C ALA A 492 -9.15 -33.74 5.64
N VAL A 493 -9.70 -32.56 5.94
CA VAL A 493 -10.20 -32.18 7.26
C VAL A 493 -11.47 -32.96 7.65
N ASN A 494 -12.33 -33.33 6.70
CA ASN A 494 -13.51 -34.16 6.95
C ASN A 494 -13.17 -35.59 7.37
N GLN A 495 -12.03 -36.10 6.92
CA GLN A 495 -11.53 -37.43 7.29
C GLN A 495 -10.82 -37.42 8.66
N GLU A 496 -10.57 -36.24 9.23
CA GLU A 496 -9.99 -36.10 10.56
C GLU A 496 -11.04 -36.33 11.66
N ARG A 497 -10.59 -36.89 12.80
CA ARG A 497 -11.45 -37.35 13.90
C ARG A 497 -11.80 -36.24 14.93
N GLU A 498 -11.25 -35.04 14.81
CA GLU A 498 -11.53 -33.91 15.74
C GLU A 498 -12.69 -33.04 15.27
N SER A 499 -13.78 -32.97 16.05
CA SER A 499 -15.01 -32.31 15.63
C SER A 499 -14.91 -30.77 15.62
N LEU A 500 -14.13 -30.18 16.52
CA LEU A 500 -14.17 -28.75 16.80
C LEU A 500 -13.31 -27.89 15.85
N ALA A 501 -12.03 -28.22 15.71
CA ALA A 501 -11.11 -27.55 14.78
C ALA A 501 -11.58 -27.72 13.33
N ARG A 502 -12.05 -28.93 12.99
CA ARG A 502 -12.72 -29.23 11.71
C ARG A 502 -13.88 -28.27 11.43
N ASN A 503 -14.80 -28.11 12.38
CA ASN A 503 -15.95 -27.23 12.19
C ASN A 503 -15.54 -25.77 11.96
N ILE A 504 -14.52 -25.26 12.68
CA ILE A 504 -13.99 -23.91 12.41
C ILE A 504 -13.39 -23.83 11.01
N PHE A 505 -12.50 -24.76 10.68
CA PHE A 505 -11.79 -24.77 9.41
C PHE A 505 -12.78 -24.72 8.24
N LEU A 506 -13.77 -25.61 8.24
CA LEU A 506 -14.79 -25.68 7.21
C LEU A 506 -15.67 -24.42 7.19
N THR A 507 -16.04 -23.88 8.35
CA THR A 507 -16.87 -22.66 8.41
C THR A 507 -16.14 -21.43 7.84
N ILE A 508 -14.86 -21.24 8.19
CA ILE A 508 -14.07 -20.11 7.66
C ILE A 508 -13.86 -20.30 6.16
N THR A 509 -13.53 -21.52 5.75
CA THR A 509 -13.27 -21.87 4.35
C THR A 509 -14.49 -21.63 3.48
N GLU A 510 -15.67 -22.13 3.86
CA GLU A 510 -16.90 -21.95 3.08
C GLU A 510 -17.35 -20.49 3.01
N ARG A 511 -17.13 -19.72 4.08
CA ARG A 511 -17.44 -18.29 4.08
C ARG A 511 -16.52 -17.52 3.14
N LEU A 512 -15.21 -17.75 3.23
CA LEU A 512 -14.24 -17.10 2.35
C LEU A 512 -14.47 -17.50 0.89
N ARG A 513 -14.73 -18.79 0.64
CA ARG A 513 -15.10 -19.30 -0.68
C ARG A 513 -16.30 -18.55 -1.24
N SER A 514 -17.37 -18.42 -0.46
CA SER A 514 -18.57 -17.68 -0.85
C SER A 514 -18.26 -16.21 -1.15
N ASP A 515 -17.48 -15.55 -0.30
CA ASP A 515 -17.10 -14.14 -0.46
C ASP A 515 -16.29 -13.93 -1.75
N PHE A 516 -15.30 -14.78 -2.01
CA PHE A 516 -14.47 -14.70 -3.23
C PHE A 516 -15.30 -14.92 -4.49
N ILE A 517 -16.13 -15.95 -4.49
CA ILE A 517 -16.99 -16.30 -5.61
C ILE A 517 -17.99 -15.17 -5.91
N LEU A 518 -18.59 -14.57 -4.88
CA LEU A 518 -19.54 -13.45 -5.03
C LEU A 518 -18.88 -12.12 -5.41
N CYS A 519 -17.83 -11.71 -4.69
CA CYS A 519 -17.27 -10.37 -4.77
C CYS A 519 -16.26 -10.18 -5.91
N LEU A 520 -15.79 -11.27 -6.53
CA LEU A 520 -14.97 -11.26 -7.75
C LEU A 520 -15.79 -11.46 -9.03
N GLY A 521 -17.13 -11.39 -8.94
CA GLY A 521 -18.02 -11.43 -10.11
C GLY A 521 -18.27 -12.82 -10.71
N TYR A 522 -17.75 -13.91 -10.12
CA TYR A 522 -17.79 -15.25 -10.71
C TYR A 522 -19.19 -15.91 -10.62
N VAL A 523 -20.05 -15.54 -9.65
CA VAL A 523 -21.45 -16.07 -9.55
C VAL A 523 -22.41 -15.45 -10.54
N LEU A 524 -22.10 -14.30 -11.13
CA LEU A 524 -23.04 -13.61 -12.03
C LEU A 524 -23.12 -14.24 -13.43
N LEU A 525 -22.50 -15.41 -13.63
CA LEU A 525 -22.64 -16.25 -14.82
C LEU A 525 -23.67 -17.39 -14.67
N ASP A 526 -24.33 -17.53 -13.51
CA ASP A 526 -25.57 -18.30 -13.42
C ASP A 526 -26.72 -17.44 -13.98
N ASP A 527 -27.22 -17.81 -15.16
CA ASP A 527 -28.31 -17.15 -15.91
C ASP A 527 -29.55 -16.83 -15.05
N ARG A 528 -29.72 -17.49 -13.91
CA ARG A 528 -30.88 -17.33 -13.02
C ARG A 528 -30.79 -16.13 -12.07
N LEU A 529 -29.60 -15.56 -11.87
CA LEU A 529 -29.34 -14.44 -10.94
C LEU A 529 -28.63 -13.25 -11.59
N ALA A 530 -28.13 -13.43 -12.81
CA ALA A 530 -27.35 -12.43 -13.52
C ALA A 530 -28.13 -11.13 -13.75
N PHE A 531 -27.59 -10.00 -13.29
CA PHE A 531 -27.92 -8.73 -13.89
C PHE A 531 -27.55 -8.80 -15.38
N GLN A 532 -28.53 -8.60 -16.26
CA GLN A 532 -28.28 -8.57 -17.69
C GLN A 532 -27.59 -7.25 -18.03
N SER A 533 -26.26 -7.30 -18.08
CA SER A 533 -25.40 -6.23 -18.58
C SER A 533 -25.85 -5.75 -19.97
N ASP A 534 -25.81 -4.44 -20.17
CA ASP A 534 -26.08 -3.82 -21.47
C ASP A 534 -24.88 -3.95 -22.44
N PHE A 535 -23.75 -4.50 -21.97
CA PHE A 535 -22.66 -4.94 -22.84
C PHE A 535 -22.99 -6.23 -23.59
N THR A 536 -22.17 -6.56 -24.58
CA THR A 536 -22.29 -7.81 -25.35
C THR A 536 -22.05 -9.08 -24.53
N ARG A 537 -21.37 -8.98 -23.38
CA ARG A 537 -21.19 -10.09 -22.42
C ARG A 537 -22.07 -9.83 -21.18
N ALA A 538 -22.65 -10.90 -20.64
CA ALA A 538 -23.51 -10.86 -19.46
C ALA A 538 -22.77 -10.36 -18.21
N ASN A 539 -21.46 -10.61 -18.09
CA ASN A 539 -20.60 -10.10 -17.03
C ASN A 539 -19.75 -8.89 -17.50
N GLY A 540 -20.36 -7.95 -18.21
CA GLY A 540 -19.67 -6.82 -18.85
C GLY A 540 -18.79 -6.01 -17.90
N LEU A 541 -19.23 -5.85 -16.65
CA LEU A 541 -18.48 -5.17 -15.59
C LEU A 541 -17.05 -5.69 -15.41
N TRP A 542 -16.86 -7.01 -15.38
CA TRP A 542 -15.56 -7.66 -15.17
C TRP A 542 -14.88 -7.99 -16.49
N SER A 543 -15.63 -8.55 -17.46
CA SER A 543 -15.09 -9.00 -18.73
C SER A 543 -14.49 -7.89 -19.59
N TYR A 544 -14.83 -6.63 -19.32
CA TYR A 544 -14.27 -5.46 -19.99
C TYR A 544 -13.51 -4.52 -19.06
N SER A 545 -13.07 -4.97 -17.88
CA SER A 545 -12.35 -4.13 -16.91
C SER A 545 -11.12 -4.82 -16.34
N PRO A 546 -9.96 -4.74 -17.04
CA PRO A 546 -8.69 -5.24 -16.52
C PRO A 546 -8.33 -4.61 -15.16
N TYR A 547 -8.65 -3.33 -14.99
CA TYR A 547 -8.50 -2.62 -13.73
C TYR A 547 -9.23 -3.31 -12.59
N LEU A 548 -10.56 -3.49 -12.72
CA LEU A 548 -11.39 -4.12 -11.70
C LEU A 548 -10.90 -5.54 -11.39
N CYS A 549 -10.52 -6.32 -12.41
CA CYS A 549 -9.95 -7.66 -12.21
C CYS A 549 -8.68 -7.63 -11.36
N GLY A 550 -7.76 -6.71 -11.64
CA GLY A 550 -6.50 -6.57 -10.90
C GLY A 550 -6.68 -6.09 -9.46
N VAL A 551 -7.45 -5.01 -9.25
CA VAL A 551 -7.69 -4.47 -7.91
C VAL A 551 -8.56 -5.41 -7.05
N GLY A 552 -9.57 -6.04 -7.65
CA GLY A 552 -10.41 -7.02 -6.96
C GLY A 552 -9.61 -8.25 -6.50
N LEU A 553 -8.76 -8.78 -7.39
CA LEU A 553 -7.88 -9.89 -7.02
C LEU A 553 -6.84 -9.48 -5.97
N SER A 554 -6.34 -8.25 -5.99
CA SER A 554 -5.41 -7.75 -4.96
C SER A 554 -6.01 -7.82 -3.55
N GLU A 555 -7.27 -7.42 -3.40
CA GLU A 555 -8.00 -7.52 -2.13
C GLU A 555 -8.28 -8.99 -1.74
N ALA A 556 -8.58 -9.85 -2.72
CA ALA A 556 -8.76 -11.28 -2.46
C ALA A 556 -7.47 -11.96 -1.98
N LEU A 557 -6.31 -11.64 -2.58
CA LEU A 557 -5.02 -12.20 -2.14
C LEU A 557 -4.59 -11.69 -0.77
N GLU A 558 -4.87 -10.42 -0.45
CA GLU A 558 -4.67 -9.86 0.89
C GLU A 558 -5.46 -10.65 1.94
N LEU A 559 -6.76 -10.85 1.71
CA LEU A 559 -7.62 -11.64 2.58
C LEU A 559 -7.20 -13.12 2.64
N GLY A 560 -6.84 -13.68 1.49
CA GLY A 560 -6.42 -15.07 1.32
C GLY A 560 -5.14 -15.36 2.11
N GLN A 561 -4.17 -14.44 2.12
CA GLN A 561 -2.96 -14.57 2.93
C GLN A 561 -3.28 -14.51 4.43
N LYS A 562 -4.03 -13.50 4.89
CA LYS A 562 -4.32 -13.34 6.32
C LYS A 562 -5.06 -14.54 6.90
N LEU A 563 -6.10 -15.00 6.19
CA LEU A 563 -6.89 -16.17 6.61
C LEU A 563 -6.13 -17.48 6.35
N GLY A 564 -5.30 -17.53 5.32
CA GLY A 564 -4.44 -18.67 5.01
C GLY A 564 -3.43 -18.95 6.13
N LEU A 565 -2.79 -17.91 6.68
CA LEU A 565 -1.94 -18.03 7.86
C LEU A 565 -2.73 -18.54 9.09
N SER A 566 -3.98 -18.10 9.27
CA SER A 566 -4.86 -18.66 10.30
C SER A 566 -5.20 -20.13 10.05
N MET A 567 -5.32 -20.56 8.79
CA MET A 567 -5.54 -21.97 8.47
C MET A 567 -4.31 -22.83 8.84
N LEU A 568 -3.10 -22.30 8.64
CA LEU A 568 -1.87 -22.98 9.09
C LEU A 568 -1.81 -23.10 10.62
N GLU A 569 -2.38 -22.15 11.36
CA GLU A 569 -2.43 -22.19 12.82
C GLU A 569 -3.50 -23.16 13.36
N ILE A 570 -4.64 -23.28 12.66
CA ILE A 570 -5.69 -24.26 12.97
C ILE A 570 -5.22 -25.70 12.67
N ALA A 571 -4.30 -25.87 11.72
CA ALA A 571 -3.70 -27.16 11.35
C ALA A 571 -2.29 -27.33 11.96
N PRO A 572 -2.17 -27.73 13.25
CA PRO A 572 -0.89 -27.85 13.94
C PRO A 572 0.10 -28.82 13.26
N GLU A 573 -0.39 -29.72 12.41
CA GLU A 573 0.42 -30.62 11.57
C GLU A 573 1.46 -29.86 10.73
N VAL A 574 1.16 -28.64 10.30
CA VAL A 574 2.10 -27.80 9.53
C VAL A 574 3.33 -27.43 10.36
N MET A 575 3.16 -27.16 11.65
CA MET A 575 4.27 -26.96 12.59
C MET A 575 5.02 -28.29 12.81
N MET A 576 4.26 -29.35 13.12
CA MET A 576 4.83 -30.64 13.50
C MET A 576 5.72 -31.26 12.41
N ILE A 577 5.34 -31.16 11.13
CA ILE A 577 6.14 -31.72 10.03
C ILE A 577 7.51 -31.03 9.90
N VAL A 578 7.62 -29.73 10.19
CA VAL A 578 8.89 -29.00 10.16
C VAL A 578 9.82 -29.43 11.30
N HIS A 579 9.27 -29.64 12.50
CA HIS A 579 10.05 -30.15 13.63
C HIS A 579 10.55 -31.59 13.40
N LEU A 580 9.68 -32.47 12.92
CA LEU A 580 10.05 -33.84 12.54
C LEU A 580 11.14 -33.86 11.46
N TYR A 581 11.00 -33.00 10.45
CA TYR A 581 11.99 -32.86 9.38
C TYR A 581 13.35 -32.43 9.95
N ASN A 582 13.39 -31.40 10.79
CA ASN A 582 14.64 -30.93 11.38
C ASN A 582 15.32 -32.04 12.19
N GLU A 583 14.60 -32.75 13.06
CA GLU A 583 15.17 -33.87 13.82
C GLU A 583 15.75 -34.97 12.90
N ALA A 584 14.99 -35.41 11.90
CA ALA A 584 15.44 -36.41 10.94
C ALA A 584 16.70 -35.99 10.17
N VAL A 585 16.86 -34.69 9.89
CA VAL A 585 18.04 -34.10 9.25
C VAL A 585 19.25 -34.10 10.19
N GLN A 586 19.07 -33.72 11.46
CA GLN A 586 20.14 -33.67 12.46
C GLN A 586 20.62 -35.07 12.87
N LYS A 587 19.71 -36.04 12.98
CA LYS A 587 20.03 -37.45 13.26
C LYS A 587 20.59 -38.22 12.06
N GLY A 588 20.58 -37.62 10.87
CA GLY A 588 21.17 -38.20 9.66
C GLY A 588 20.33 -39.27 8.97
N TYR A 589 19.02 -39.34 9.25
CA TYR A 589 18.11 -40.30 8.62
C TYR A 589 17.64 -39.89 7.22
N MET A 590 17.80 -38.61 6.87
CA MET A 590 17.53 -38.10 5.53
C MET A 590 18.71 -38.40 4.59
N GLN A 591 18.54 -39.35 3.66
CA GLN A 591 19.59 -39.72 2.69
C GLN A 591 19.72 -38.67 1.57
N ARG A 592 18.61 -38.02 1.21
CA ARG A 592 18.56 -36.88 0.28
C ARG A 592 18.53 -35.58 1.08
N LYS A 593 19.44 -34.63 0.81
CA LYS A 593 19.36 -33.24 1.32
C LYS A 593 19.42 -32.26 0.14
N PRO A 594 18.48 -31.28 0.03
CA PRO A 594 17.39 -30.87 0.96
C PRO A 594 15.98 -31.39 0.60
N HIS A 595 15.06 -31.55 1.58
CA HIS A 595 13.64 -31.84 1.31
C HIS A 595 12.91 -30.55 0.92
N HIS A 596 12.46 -30.47 -0.33
CA HIS A 596 12.08 -29.19 -0.95
C HIS A 596 10.88 -28.49 -0.30
N PHE A 597 9.93 -29.21 0.29
CA PHE A 597 8.74 -28.60 0.92
C PHE A 597 9.10 -27.86 2.21
N CYS A 598 9.67 -28.55 3.20
CA CYS A 598 9.97 -27.99 4.51
C CYS A 598 10.96 -26.82 4.42
N GLU A 599 12.02 -26.97 3.62
CA GLU A 599 13.03 -25.93 3.39
C GLU A 599 12.43 -24.68 2.74
N ARG A 600 11.57 -24.84 1.72
CA ARG A 600 10.89 -23.70 1.09
C ARG A 600 9.87 -23.06 2.02
N LEU A 601 9.16 -23.85 2.81
CA LEU A 601 8.18 -23.33 3.78
C LEU A 601 8.86 -22.51 4.89
N MET A 602 9.96 -23.01 5.45
CA MET A 602 10.77 -22.25 6.42
C MET A 602 11.36 -20.97 5.81
N ARG A 603 11.83 -21.04 4.56
CA ARG A 603 12.34 -19.84 3.87
C ARG A 603 11.26 -18.80 3.58
N LEU A 604 10.03 -19.26 3.30
CA LEU A 604 8.90 -18.40 2.96
C LEU A 604 8.30 -17.72 4.19
N LEU A 605 8.08 -18.46 5.28
CA LEU A 605 7.45 -17.98 6.52
C LEU A 605 8.46 -17.56 7.60
N ASP A 606 9.75 -17.53 7.27
CA ASP A 606 10.87 -17.33 8.20
C ASP A 606 11.00 -18.43 9.29
N PRO A 607 12.24 -18.89 9.61
CA PRO A 607 12.45 -19.89 10.65
C PRO A 607 11.87 -19.52 12.02
N SER A 608 11.75 -18.23 12.35
CA SER A 608 11.17 -17.77 13.62
C SER A 608 9.69 -18.13 13.80
N SER A 609 8.98 -18.43 12.72
CA SER A 609 7.62 -18.97 12.78
C SER A 609 7.59 -20.38 13.38
N PHE A 610 8.66 -21.16 13.21
CA PHE A 610 8.74 -22.56 13.63
C PHE A 610 9.61 -22.77 14.88
N PHE A 611 10.66 -21.98 15.04
CA PHE A 611 11.62 -22.12 16.13
C PHE A 611 11.82 -20.80 16.88
N VAL A 612 12.10 -20.88 18.18
CA VAL A 612 12.37 -19.70 19.01
C VAL A 612 13.58 -18.95 18.43
N ASN A 613 13.42 -17.66 18.15
CA ASN A 613 14.41 -16.81 17.49
C ASN A 613 14.90 -17.30 16.12
N GLY A 614 14.22 -18.26 15.49
CA GLY A 614 14.62 -18.86 14.22
C GLY A 614 15.81 -19.82 14.31
N GLU A 615 16.23 -20.22 15.51
CA GLU A 615 17.36 -21.12 15.71
C GLU A 615 16.93 -22.58 15.57
N LEU A 616 17.48 -23.29 14.58
CA LEU A 616 17.18 -24.72 14.39
C LEU A 616 17.84 -25.54 15.52
N PRO A 617 17.05 -26.28 16.33
CA PRO A 617 17.59 -27.09 17.42
C PRO A 617 18.43 -28.23 16.85
N LYS A 618 19.56 -28.53 17.51
CA LYS A 618 20.42 -29.69 17.22
C LYS A 618 20.18 -30.87 18.14
N GLU A 619 19.53 -30.64 19.27
CA GLU A 619 19.16 -31.60 20.30
C GLU A 619 17.92 -31.09 21.05
N LYS A 620 17.32 -31.94 21.91
CA LYS A 620 16.13 -31.59 22.72
C LYS A 620 14.95 -31.09 21.88
N PHE A 621 14.66 -31.79 20.79
CA PHE A 621 13.67 -31.37 19.78
C PHE A 621 12.26 -31.18 20.36
N ALA A 622 11.83 -32.05 21.28
CA ALA A 622 10.55 -31.92 21.96
C ALA A 622 10.46 -30.64 22.82
N GLU A 623 11.56 -30.26 23.48
CA GLU A 623 11.63 -29.02 24.26
C GLU A 623 11.54 -27.81 23.34
N ALA A 624 12.16 -27.86 22.16
CA ALA A 624 12.06 -26.77 21.19
C ALA A 624 10.61 -26.55 20.68
N LEU A 625 9.89 -27.63 20.34
CA LEU A 625 8.46 -27.53 19.99
C LEU A 625 7.62 -26.98 21.16
N PHE A 626 7.94 -27.42 22.38
CA PHE A 626 7.27 -26.93 23.59
C PHE A 626 7.54 -25.45 23.85
N GLN A 627 8.79 -25.01 23.73
CA GLN A 627 9.17 -23.62 23.91
C GLN A 627 8.48 -22.73 22.86
N GLN A 628 8.40 -23.15 21.59
CA GLN A 628 7.69 -22.38 20.56
C GLN A 628 6.19 -22.25 20.86
N THR A 629 5.56 -23.32 21.31
CA THR A 629 4.14 -23.32 21.68
C THR A 629 3.88 -22.50 22.96
N GLN A 630 4.77 -22.53 23.96
CA GLN A 630 4.63 -21.77 25.21
C GLN A 630 5.08 -20.31 25.17
N ALA A 631 6.10 -19.96 24.37
CA ALA A 631 6.65 -18.61 24.29
C ALA A 631 5.60 -17.56 23.92
N ASN A 632 4.54 -17.97 23.21
CA ASN A 632 3.47 -17.09 22.74
C ASN A 632 2.23 -17.03 23.68
N LEU A 633 2.27 -17.68 24.85
CA LEU A 633 1.18 -17.61 25.84
C LEU A 633 1.34 -16.42 26.82
N PRO A 634 0.22 -15.77 27.26
CA PRO A 634 0.25 -14.76 28.30
C PRO A 634 0.88 -15.26 29.61
N PHE A 635 1.63 -14.39 30.30
CA PHE A 635 2.39 -14.72 31.52
C PHE A 635 1.55 -15.42 32.61
N ALA A 636 0.28 -15.08 32.74
CA ALA A 636 -0.65 -15.68 33.71
C ALA A 636 -0.96 -17.17 33.42
N GLN A 637 -0.92 -17.59 32.15
CA GLN A 637 -1.14 -18.98 31.74
C GLN A 637 0.13 -19.81 31.82
N ARG A 638 1.32 -19.21 31.66
CA ARG A 638 2.62 -19.87 31.84
C ARG A 638 2.82 -20.49 33.24
N ARG A 639 2.08 -20.02 34.26
CA ARG A 639 2.16 -20.52 35.65
C ARG A 639 1.18 -21.64 36.00
N ARG A 640 0.16 -21.92 35.17
CA ARG A 640 -0.84 -22.95 35.47
C ARG A 640 -0.46 -24.27 34.78
N ASN A 641 0.20 -25.13 35.57
CA ASN A 641 0.49 -26.55 35.32
C ASN A 641 1.55 -26.87 34.23
N PRO A 642 2.85 -26.78 34.56
CA PRO A 642 3.98 -26.98 33.64
C PRO A 642 4.30 -28.45 33.28
N ARG A 643 3.43 -29.43 33.59
CA ARG A 643 3.81 -30.85 33.62
C ARG A 643 3.28 -31.75 32.50
N CYS A 644 2.50 -31.23 31.54
CA CYS A 644 2.04 -32.05 30.42
C CYS A 644 1.92 -31.24 29.12
N ILE A 645 2.73 -31.59 28.12
CA ILE A 645 2.76 -30.95 26.80
C ILE A 645 1.38 -31.03 26.13
N THR A 646 0.67 -32.15 26.29
CA THR A 646 -0.66 -32.37 25.72
C THR A 646 -1.71 -31.42 26.29
N CYS A 647 -1.66 -31.13 27.60
CA CYS A 647 -2.56 -30.16 28.23
C CYS A 647 -2.22 -28.72 27.82
N SER A 648 -0.94 -28.37 27.63
CA SER A 648 -0.52 -27.04 27.20
C SER A 648 -0.95 -26.75 25.76
N VAL A 649 -0.70 -27.69 24.84
CA VAL A 649 -1.09 -27.57 23.42
C VAL A 649 -2.61 -27.62 23.27
N ARG A 650 -3.31 -28.46 24.03
CA ARG A 650 -4.79 -28.50 24.05
C ARG A 650 -5.41 -27.19 24.57
N ASN A 651 -4.95 -26.68 25.70
CA ASN A 651 -5.44 -25.40 26.24
C ASN A 651 -5.14 -24.23 25.28
N GLN A 652 -4.07 -24.35 24.49
CA GLN A 652 -3.71 -23.38 23.46
C GLN A 652 -4.65 -23.47 22.26
N LEU A 653 -4.88 -24.67 21.71
CA LEU A 653 -5.87 -24.92 20.65
C LEU A 653 -7.28 -24.49 21.10
N ASP A 654 -7.68 -24.76 22.34
CA ASP A 654 -8.95 -24.29 22.92
C ASP A 654 -8.98 -22.76 23.07
N SER A 655 -7.86 -22.12 23.43
CA SER A 655 -7.75 -20.66 23.51
C SER A 655 -7.81 -20.01 22.12
N ASP A 656 -7.20 -20.62 21.12
CA ASP A 656 -7.17 -20.16 19.73
C ASP A 656 -8.54 -20.34 19.09
N TYR A 657 -9.16 -21.50 19.32
CA TYR A 657 -10.57 -21.77 19.04
C TYR A 657 -11.47 -20.69 19.65
N ASN A 658 -11.35 -20.40 20.95
CA ASN A 658 -12.18 -19.40 21.63
C ASN A 658 -11.93 -17.97 21.11
N THR A 659 -10.70 -17.65 20.70
CA THR A 659 -10.35 -16.32 20.16
C THR A 659 -10.96 -16.14 18.76
N LEU A 660 -10.84 -17.15 17.90
CA LEU A 660 -11.41 -17.19 16.56
C LEU A 660 -12.95 -17.27 16.60
N GLN A 661 -13.53 -18.03 17.52
CA GLN A 661 -14.99 -18.13 17.70
C GLN A 661 -15.58 -16.84 18.24
N ARG A 662 -14.93 -16.17 19.21
CA ARG A 662 -15.36 -14.82 19.67
C ARG A 662 -15.24 -13.76 18.57
N TYR A 663 -14.28 -13.95 17.67
CA TYR A 663 -14.12 -13.11 16.49
C TYR A 663 -15.28 -13.35 15.51
N GLN A 664 -15.64 -14.62 15.24
CA GLN A 664 -16.79 -15.02 14.42
C GLN A 664 -18.13 -14.53 15.00
N TYR A 665 -18.36 -14.73 16.30
CA TYR A 665 -19.64 -14.42 16.96
C TYR A 665 -19.92 -12.90 17.00
N ARG A 666 -18.89 -12.06 17.18
CA ARG A 666 -19.03 -10.60 17.13
C ARG A 666 -19.30 -10.06 15.72
N GLN A 667 -18.90 -10.79 14.69
CA GLN A 667 -19.14 -10.44 13.28
C GLN A 667 -20.52 -10.95 12.82
N SER A 668 -20.92 -12.17 13.21
CA SER A 668 -22.21 -12.76 12.84
C SER A 668 -23.41 -11.99 13.41
N SER A 669 -23.27 -11.35 14.56
CA SER A 669 -24.34 -10.52 15.16
C SER A 669 -24.58 -9.20 14.44
N LYS A 670 -23.79 -8.86 13.41
CA LYS A 670 -23.89 -7.60 12.65
C LYS A 670 -24.22 -7.79 11.16
N GLY A 671 -24.50 -9.02 10.71
CA GLY A 671 -24.77 -9.29 9.29
C GLY A 671 -23.62 -8.91 8.34
N THR A 672 -22.39 -8.75 8.85
CA THR A 672 -21.24 -8.33 8.05
C THR A 672 -20.80 -9.49 7.18
N HIS A 673 -20.56 -9.28 5.88
CA HIS A 673 -20.22 -10.38 4.98
C HIS A 673 -18.76 -10.86 5.16
N LEU A 674 -17.80 -10.01 5.52
CA LEU A 674 -16.38 -10.38 5.44
C LEU A 674 -15.68 -10.61 6.78
N MET A 675 -15.02 -11.78 6.87
CA MET A 675 -14.06 -12.13 7.92
C MET A 675 -12.73 -11.40 7.65
N ARG A 676 -12.48 -10.26 8.30
CA ARG A 676 -11.15 -9.62 8.31
C ARG A 676 -10.46 -9.77 9.65
N PRO A 677 -9.60 -10.79 9.85
CA PRO A 677 -8.92 -10.99 11.13
C PRO A 677 -8.37 -9.66 11.63
N LYS A 678 -8.58 -9.34 12.91
CA LYS A 678 -7.89 -8.19 13.51
C LYS A 678 -6.39 -8.40 13.39
N GLU A 679 -5.62 -7.32 13.42
CA GLU A 679 -4.16 -7.41 13.52
C GLU A 679 -3.77 -8.35 14.68
N ASN A 680 -2.79 -9.22 14.43
CA ASN A 680 -2.23 -10.17 15.39
C ASN A 680 -3.16 -11.29 15.89
N VAL A 681 -4.09 -11.79 15.06
CA VAL A 681 -4.83 -13.02 15.39
C VAL A 681 -3.91 -14.24 15.42
N ASN A 682 -2.92 -14.31 14.53
CA ASN A 682 -2.02 -15.45 14.43
C ASN A 682 -0.89 -15.34 15.47
N LYS A 683 -0.65 -16.41 16.22
CA LYS A 683 0.41 -16.48 17.23
C LYS A 683 1.77 -16.81 16.63
N TYR A 684 1.83 -17.72 15.67
CA TYR A 684 3.10 -18.24 15.14
C TYR A 684 3.46 -17.59 13.81
N TYR A 685 2.50 -17.58 12.89
CA TYR A 685 2.70 -17.08 11.53
C TYR A 685 2.29 -15.61 11.44
N ARG A 686 3.24 -14.70 11.72
CA ARG A 686 3.01 -13.25 11.80
C ARG A 686 3.59 -12.44 10.64
N HIS A 687 4.19 -13.11 9.67
CA HIS A 687 4.86 -12.44 8.56
C HIS A 687 3.85 -11.99 7.51
N ASP A 688 3.63 -10.67 7.47
CA ASP A 688 2.82 -10.04 6.43
C ASP A 688 3.53 -10.13 5.08
N SER A 689 2.78 -10.47 4.04
CA SER A 689 3.26 -10.35 2.66
C SER A 689 3.47 -8.88 2.29
N PHE A 690 4.21 -8.60 1.21
CA PHE A 690 4.43 -7.22 0.78
C PHE A 690 3.10 -6.53 0.42
N LEU A 691 2.20 -7.23 -0.26
CA LEU A 691 0.85 -6.75 -0.57
C LEU A 691 0.07 -6.41 0.70
N VAL A 692 0.17 -7.23 1.76
CA VAL A 692 -0.47 -6.97 3.04
C VAL A 692 0.15 -5.78 3.77
N LYS A 693 1.48 -5.62 3.72
CA LYS A 693 2.18 -4.42 4.24
C LYS A 693 1.66 -3.15 3.56
N CYS A 694 1.46 -3.20 2.23
CA CYS A 694 0.89 -2.09 1.46
C CYS A 694 -0.55 -1.79 1.86
N TYR A 695 -1.36 -2.84 2.02
CA TYR A 695 -2.76 -2.71 2.45
C TYR A 695 -2.88 -2.10 3.86
N ASN A 696 -2.11 -2.61 4.83
CA ASN A 696 -2.09 -2.12 6.21
C ASN A 696 -1.60 -0.67 6.32
N ALA A 697 -0.85 -0.19 5.32
CA ALA A 697 -0.41 1.19 5.19
C ALA A 697 -1.43 2.09 4.45
N ASP A 698 -2.69 1.65 4.29
CA ASP A 698 -3.72 2.33 3.47
C ASP A 698 -3.22 2.64 2.04
N TRP A 699 -2.38 1.78 1.46
CA TRP A 699 -1.70 1.98 0.18
C TRP A 699 -0.77 3.20 0.13
N SER A 700 -0.53 3.87 1.26
CA SER A 700 0.43 4.97 1.38
C SER A 700 1.84 4.42 1.57
N VAL A 701 2.70 4.68 0.59
CA VAL A 701 4.11 4.23 0.62
C VAL A 701 4.87 4.82 1.80
N HIS A 702 4.54 6.05 2.21
CA HIS A 702 5.19 6.75 3.32
C HIS A 702 4.80 6.17 4.69
N LYS A 703 3.63 5.52 4.80
CA LYS A 703 3.19 4.86 6.04
C LYS A 703 3.80 3.47 6.24
N ILE A 704 4.42 2.87 5.21
CA ILE A 704 5.16 1.61 5.35
C ILE A 704 6.43 1.89 6.15
N ARG A 705 6.53 1.32 7.35
CA ARG A 705 7.68 1.51 8.26
C ARG A 705 8.91 0.76 7.75
N ASP A 706 10.09 1.26 8.10
CA ASP A 706 11.37 0.63 7.72
C ASP A 706 11.63 -0.70 8.41
N ASP A 707 11.20 -0.84 9.67
CA ASP A 707 11.43 -2.03 10.49
C ASP A 707 10.57 -3.25 10.08
N VAL A 708 9.52 -3.03 9.28
CA VAL A 708 8.69 -4.11 8.73
C VAL A 708 9.12 -4.53 7.32
N LEU A 709 10.08 -3.84 6.70
CA LEU A 709 10.57 -4.18 5.37
C LEU A 709 11.63 -5.27 5.45
N ASP A 710 11.54 -6.23 4.54
CA ASP A 710 12.57 -7.24 4.39
C ASP A 710 13.82 -6.59 3.79
N VAL A 711 15.02 -6.96 4.26
CA VAL A 711 16.28 -6.38 3.74
C VAL A 711 16.50 -6.62 2.24
N ASP A 712 15.87 -7.67 1.69
CA ASP A 712 15.90 -7.98 0.27
C ASP A 712 14.95 -7.10 -0.57
N SER A 713 14.03 -6.38 0.07
CA SER A 713 13.03 -5.53 -0.60
C SER A 713 13.69 -4.44 -1.43
N ALA A 714 13.16 -4.23 -2.63
CA ALA A 714 13.54 -3.13 -3.50
C ALA A 714 13.26 -1.77 -2.85
N LEU A 715 12.13 -1.62 -2.12
CA LEU A 715 11.85 -0.41 -1.35
C LEU A 715 12.87 -0.18 -0.25
N PHE A 716 13.27 -1.23 0.49
CA PHE A 716 14.31 -1.12 1.53
C PHE A 716 15.64 -0.64 0.94
N LYS A 717 16.10 -1.29 -0.15
CA LYS A 717 17.32 -0.91 -0.86
C LYS A 717 17.27 0.52 -1.40
N LEU A 718 16.13 0.95 -1.92
CA LEU A 718 15.93 2.33 -2.38
C LEU A 718 15.99 3.34 -1.22
N ARG A 719 15.45 3.00 -0.04
CA ARG A 719 15.53 3.87 1.14
C ARG A 719 16.94 3.95 1.70
N VAL A 720 17.69 2.85 1.72
CA VAL A 720 19.13 2.83 2.06
C VAL A 720 19.91 3.73 1.10
N TYR A 721 19.72 3.55 -0.21
CA TYR A 721 20.37 4.37 -1.24
C TYR A 721 20.13 5.86 -1.01
N ARG A 722 18.89 6.25 -0.69
CA ARG A 722 18.52 7.66 -0.48
C ARG A 722 19.03 8.27 0.82
N SER A 723 19.29 7.47 1.84
CA SER A 723 19.56 7.97 3.20
C SER A 723 20.98 7.73 3.70
N ALA A 724 21.71 6.79 3.11
CA ALA A 724 22.99 6.33 3.66
C ALA A 724 24.17 6.38 2.67
N CYS A 725 23.95 6.54 1.36
CA CYS A 725 25.03 6.53 0.38
C CYS A 725 25.65 7.93 0.21
N VAL A 726 26.96 8.04 0.46
CA VAL A 726 27.73 9.30 0.37
C VAL A 726 28.94 9.10 -0.54
N PRO A 727 29.40 10.11 -1.31
CA PRO A 727 30.63 9.99 -2.10
C PRO A 727 31.83 9.60 -1.23
N ALA A 728 32.62 8.63 -1.70
CA ALA A 728 33.79 8.15 -0.95
C ALA A 728 34.82 9.28 -0.74
N SER A 729 35.38 9.35 0.47
CA SER A 729 36.30 10.42 0.87
C SER A 729 37.76 10.13 0.49
N SER A 730 38.07 8.89 0.13
CA SER A 730 39.32 8.45 -0.49
C SER A 730 39.06 7.85 -1.88
N GLY A 731 39.96 8.11 -2.84
CA GLY A 731 39.86 7.67 -4.24
C GLY A 731 40.00 6.16 -4.48
N ASP A 732 39.29 5.34 -3.70
CA ASP A 732 39.12 3.91 -3.94
C ASP A 732 38.00 3.65 -4.96
N ASP A 733 38.19 2.59 -5.75
CA ASP A 733 37.46 2.22 -6.98
C ASP A 733 35.93 1.99 -6.83
N SER A 734 35.34 2.10 -5.63
CA SER A 734 33.89 1.93 -5.41
C SER A 734 33.07 3.22 -5.41
N GLY A 735 33.72 4.40 -5.31
CA GLY A 735 33.09 5.72 -5.44
C GLY A 735 32.05 6.14 -4.39
N VAL A 736 31.55 5.23 -3.54
CA VAL A 736 30.48 5.47 -2.55
C VAL A 736 30.78 4.76 -1.22
N GLU A 737 30.60 5.46 -0.11
CA GLU A 737 30.66 4.98 1.28
C GLU A 737 29.25 4.95 1.91
N LEU A 738 29.03 4.09 2.92
CA LEU A 738 27.75 3.98 3.63
C LEU A 738 27.82 4.61 5.03
N GLU A 739 27.00 5.63 5.27
CA GLU A 739 26.79 6.20 6.59
C GLU A 739 26.07 5.22 7.53
N ASP A 740 26.38 5.29 8.84
CA ASP A 740 25.77 4.45 9.87
C ASP A 740 24.35 4.92 10.25
N THR A 741 23.41 4.73 9.33
CA THR A 741 21.99 5.03 9.53
C THR A 741 21.24 3.89 10.22
N GLU A 742 20.02 4.15 10.72
CA GLU A 742 19.16 3.11 11.31
C GLU A 742 18.91 1.95 10.33
N LEU A 743 18.69 2.26 9.05
CA LEU A 743 18.51 1.27 7.98
C LEU A 743 19.76 0.40 7.77
N VAL A 744 20.95 0.99 7.79
CA VAL A 744 22.22 0.24 7.69
C VAL A 744 22.42 -0.64 8.93
N ARG A 745 22.07 -0.16 10.13
CA ARG A 745 22.10 -0.97 11.36
C ARG A 745 21.11 -2.14 11.30
N LEU A 746 19.91 -1.94 10.77
CA LEU A 746 18.93 -3.00 10.55
C LEU A 746 19.46 -4.06 9.58
N ALA A 747 20.07 -3.64 8.46
CA ALA A 747 20.68 -4.54 7.49
C ALA A 747 21.83 -5.37 8.10
N ARG A 748 22.72 -4.72 8.86
CA ARG A 748 23.82 -5.40 9.58
C ARG A 748 23.29 -6.40 10.60
N LYS A 749 22.22 -6.05 11.33
CA LYS A 749 21.56 -6.96 12.29
C LYS A 749 20.96 -8.18 11.60
N ALA A 750 20.45 -8.03 10.39
CA ALA A 750 19.95 -9.12 9.55
C ALA A 750 21.06 -9.96 8.89
N GLY A 751 22.34 -9.62 9.13
CA GLY A 751 23.49 -10.36 8.59
C GLY A 751 23.89 -9.98 7.17
N VAL A 752 23.35 -8.89 6.61
CA VAL A 752 23.72 -8.40 5.27
C VAL A 752 25.10 -7.77 5.33
N LYS A 753 25.97 -8.19 4.41
CA LYS A 753 27.34 -7.66 4.34
C LYS A 753 27.36 -6.31 3.59
N GLU A 754 28.36 -5.48 3.89
CA GLU A 754 28.50 -4.15 3.31
C GLU A 754 28.63 -4.17 1.77
N ASN A 755 29.37 -5.13 1.22
CA ASN A 755 29.46 -5.34 -0.22
C ASN A 755 28.12 -5.71 -0.88
N GLU A 756 27.21 -6.38 -0.17
CA GLU A 756 25.87 -6.73 -0.67
C GLU A 756 24.95 -5.49 -0.68
N LEU A 757 25.08 -4.60 0.31
CA LEU A 757 24.41 -3.30 0.32
C LEU A 757 24.89 -2.40 -0.82
N LEU A 758 26.21 -2.36 -1.07
CA LEU A 758 26.81 -1.62 -2.19
C LEU A 758 26.42 -2.21 -3.56
N ALA A 759 26.28 -3.54 -3.68
CA ALA A 759 25.72 -4.15 -4.89
C ALA A 759 24.24 -3.74 -5.09
N GLY A 760 23.47 -3.63 -4.01
CA GLY A 760 22.12 -3.06 -4.02
C GLY A 760 22.11 -1.60 -4.52
N HIS A 761 23.10 -0.79 -4.12
CA HIS A 761 23.29 0.57 -4.62
C HIS A 761 23.49 0.58 -6.15
N CYS A 762 24.34 -0.29 -6.71
CA CYS A 762 24.53 -0.37 -8.16
C CYS A 762 23.22 -0.70 -8.92
N TRP A 763 22.39 -1.57 -8.36
CA TRP A 763 21.08 -1.88 -8.95
C TRP A 763 20.12 -0.68 -8.88
N VAL A 764 20.04 0.01 -7.74
CA VAL A 764 19.23 1.23 -7.62
C VAL A 764 19.74 2.29 -8.58
N GLN A 765 21.06 2.41 -8.74
CA GLN A 765 21.69 3.33 -9.68
C GLN A 765 21.29 3.01 -11.12
N GLN A 766 21.28 1.74 -11.54
CA GLN A 766 20.79 1.34 -12.87
C GLN A 766 19.29 1.64 -13.06
N LEU A 767 18.49 1.48 -12.01
CA LEU A 767 17.06 1.85 -12.03
C LEU A 767 16.89 3.37 -12.20
N VAL A 768 17.77 4.16 -11.57
CA VAL A 768 17.85 5.63 -11.68
C VAL A 768 18.34 6.05 -13.06
N ASP A 769 19.41 5.44 -13.58
CA ASP A 769 20.06 5.78 -14.85
C ASP A 769 19.20 5.35 -16.05
N GLY A 770 18.46 4.25 -15.92
CA GLY A 770 17.47 3.79 -16.89
C GLY A 770 16.21 4.67 -16.92
N ALA A 771 15.96 5.46 -15.87
CA ALA A 771 15.02 6.57 -15.94
C ALA A 771 15.72 7.73 -16.65
N GLN A 772 15.14 8.24 -17.74
CA GLN A 772 15.76 9.30 -18.56
C GLN A 772 16.37 10.41 -17.68
N PRO A 773 17.66 10.78 -17.89
CA PRO A 773 18.30 11.81 -17.12
C PRO A 773 17.49 13.10 -17.23
N ALA A 774 17.30 13.78 -16.10
CA ALA A 774 16.56 15.03 -16.07
C ALA A 774 17.17 16.01 -17.09
N PRO A 775 16.36 16.66 -17.95
CA PRO A 775 16.83 17.82 -18.70
C PRO A 775 17.56 18.78 -17.75
N ARG A 776 18.63 19.43 -18.22
CA ARG A 776 19.45 20.34 -17.38
C ARG A 776 18.62 21.47 -16.72
N ASP A 777 17.41 21.72 -17.23
CA ASP A 777 16.46 22.76 -16.81
C ASP A 777 15.17 22.20 -16.14
N ALA A 778 15.15 20.94 -15.69
CA ALA A 778 13.94 20.31 -15.17
C ALA A 778 13.52 20.84 -13.78
N SER A 779 12.27 21.30 -13.66
CA SER A 779 11.63 21.86 -12.45
C SER A 779 11.61 20.88 -11.23
N PRO A 780 11.54 21.37 -9.97
CA PRO A 780 11.46 20.55 -8.74
C PRO A 780 10.35 19.52 -8.76
N ALA A 781 9.19 19.99 -9.20
CA ALA A 781 7.97 19.22 -9.19
C ALA A 781 8.20 18.00 -10.09
N SER A 782 8.91 18.19 -11.20
CA SER A 782 9.34 17.09 -12.07
C SER A 782 10.30 16.13 -11.37
N ALA A 783 11.17 16.58 -10.46
CA ALA A 783 12.07 15.71 -9.70
C ALA A 783 11.34 14.89 -8.61
N LYS A 784 10.43 15.49 -7.83
CA LYS A 784 9.60 14.75 -6.86
C LYS A 784 8.66 13.76 -7.55
N ILE A 785 8.02 14.17 -8.64
CA ILE A 785 7.15 13.30 -9.42
C ILE A 785 7.96 12.14 -10.04
N ARG A 786 9.19 12.39 -10.53
CA ARG A 786 10.13 11.32 -10.93
C ARG A 786 10.53 10.43 -9.77
N SER A 787 10.74 10.99 -8.57
CA SER A 787 11.04 10.23 -7.35
C SER A 787 9.87 9.32 -6.92
N LYS A 788 8.62 9.79 -7.04
CA LYS A 788 7.42 8.95 -6.87
C LYS A 788 7.39 7.81 -7.90
N ALA A 789 7.63 8.11 -9.18
CA ALA A 789 7.70 7.08 -10.23
C ALA A 789 8.81 6.05 -10.00
N LEU A 790 10.00 6.48 -9.54
CA LEU A 790 11.10 5.59 -9.18
C LEU A 790 10.72 4.69 -7.99
N THR A 791 10.05 5.26 -6.98
CA THR A 791 9.55 4.50 -5.83
C THR A 791 8.52 3.46 -6.29
N LEU A 792 7.60 3.82 -7.17
CA LEU A 792 6.63 2.88 -7.76
C LEU A 792 7.31 1.78 -8.60
N SER A 793 8.39 2.08 -9.31
CA SER A 793 9.21 1.06 -9.98
C SER A 793 9.82 0.08 -8.97
N ALA A 794 10.34 0.52 -7.83
CA ALA A 794 10.83 -0.36 -6.77
C ALA A 794 9.70 -1.25 -6.19
N LEU A 795 8.55 -0.64 -5.88
CA LEU A 795 7.37 -1.34 -5.37
C LEU A 795 6.85 -2.42 -6.33
N LYS A 796 6.97 -2.19 -7.64
CA LYS A 796 6.63 -3.20 -8.66
C LYS A 796 7.41 -4.50 -8.44
N TYR A 797 8.72 -4.41 -8.16
CA TYR A 797 9.55 -5.60 -7.95
C TYR A 797 9.16 -6.36 -6.69
N ASP A 798 8.88 -5.64 -5.60
CA ASP A 798 8.44 -6.25 -4.34
C ASP A 798 7.09 -6.96 -4.52
N LEU A 799 6.13 -6.32 -5.19
CA LEU A 799 4.84 -6.92 -5.54
C LEU A 799 4.99 -8.14 -6.45
N GLN A 800 5.82 -8.08 -7.49
CA GLN A 800 6.08 -9.23 -8.36
C GLN A 800 6.69 -10.40 -7.59
N THR A 801 7.63 -10.11 -6.69
CA THR A 801 8.28 -11.12 -5.85
C THR A 801 7.27 -11.83 -4.94
N ASP A 802 6.31 -11.07 -4.39
CA ASP A 802 5.26 -11.54 -3.48
C ASP A 802 4.08 -12.26 -4.18
N ILE A 803 3.75 -11.88 -5.41
CA ILE A 803 2.59 -12.45 -6.11
C ILE A 803 2.97 -13.67 -6.94
N CYS A 804 4.06 -13.58 -7.71
CA CYS A 804 4.42 -14.61 -8.69
C CYS A 804 5.94 -14.80 -8.84
N GLY A 805 6.74 -14.37 -7.86
CA GLY A 805 8.19 -14.39 -7.93
C GLY A 805 8.83 -15.40 -6.97
N ALA A 806 9.98 -15.03 -6.42
CA ALA A 806 10.81 -15.93 -5.62
C ALA A 806 10.27 -16.22 -4.21
N ARG A 807 9.41 -15.33 -3.67
CA ARG A 807 8.81 -15.47 -2.34
C ARG A 807 7.30 -15.17 -2.41
N PRO A 808 6.50 -16.03 -3.06
CA PRO A 808 5.13 -15.71 -3.39
C PRO A 808 4.18 -15.89 -2.19
N MET A 809 4.27 -15.03 -1.17
CA MET A 809 3.48 -15.13 0.07
C MET A 809 1.99 -14.88 -0.20
N SER A 810 1.67 -13.84 -0.98
CA SER A 810 0.30 -13.59 -1.42
C SER A 810 -0.13 -14.54 -2.55
N GLY A 811 0.81 -15.05 -3.34
CA GLY A 811 0.56 -16.02 -4.42
C GLY A 811 0.40 -17.48 -4.00
N LEU A 812 0.42 -17.79 -2.70
CA LEU A 812 0.37 -19.16 -2.17
C LEU A 812 -1.05 -19.63 -1.86
N ASN A 813 -1.38 -20.84 -2.27
CA ASN A 813 -2.59 -21.57 -1.91
C ASN A 813 -2.42 -22.29 -0.56
N TYR A 814 -2.70 -21.57 0.52
CA TYR A 814 -2.57 -22.07 1.90
C TYR A 814 -3.44 -23.30 2.19
N TRP A 815 -4.62 -23.41 1.58
CA TRP A 815 -5.50 -24.58 1.74
C TRP A 815 -4.86 -25.83 1.14
N LEU A 816 -4.24 -25.70 -0.03
CA LEU A 816 -3.53 -26.82 -0.64
C LEU A 816 -2.32 -27.23 0.21
N VAL A 817 -1.59 -26.28 0.82
CA VAL A 817 -0.51 -26.57 1.78
C VAL A 817 -1.03 -27.41 2.95
N VAL A 818 -2.13 -26.99 3.59
CA VAL A 818 -2.77 -27.75 4.68
C VAL A 818 -3.16 -29.14 4.21
N SER A 819 -3.80 -29.26 3.05
CA SER A 819 -4.23 -30.54 2.50
C SER A 819 -3.08 -31.51 2.25
N LEU A 820 -1.96 -31.04 1.71
CA LEU A 820 -0.76 -31.86 1.47
C LEU A 820 -0.19 -32.40 2.78
N VAL A 821 -0.09 -31.55 3.80
CA VAL A 821 0.44 -31.96 5.11
C VAL A 821 -0.49 -32.97 5.79
N LEU A 822 -1.81 -32.74 5.79
CA LEU A 822 -2.77 -33.69 6.38
C LEU A 822 -2.78 -35.03 5.65
N ARG A 823 -2.59 -35.04 4.32
CA ARG A 823 -2.44 -36.28 3.53
C ARG A 823 -1.16 -37.03 3.89
N PHE A 824 -0.05 -36.31 4.09
CA PHE A 824 1.20 -36.91 4.57
C PHE A 824 1.01 -37.62 5.92
N PHE A 825 0.40 -36.95 6.91
CA PHE A 825 0.16 -37.56 8.22
C PHE A 825 -0.74 -38.80 8.13
N ARG A 826 -1.79 -38.79 7.30
CA ARG A 826 -2.62 -39.98 7.06
C ARG A 826 -1.83 -41.14 6.47
N ARG A 827 -0.94 -40.88 5.51
CA ARG A 827 -0.06 -41.92 4.95
C ARG A 827 0.90 -42.46 6.00
N LEU A 828 1.53 -41.58 6.78
CA LEU A 828 2.42 -41.95 7.87
C LEU A 828 1.71 -42.85 8.89
N GLU A 829 0.50 -42.48 9.30
CA GLU A 829 -0.35 -43.27 10.20
C GLU A 829 -0.66 -44.64 9.62
N ALA A 830 -1.06 -44.73 8.34
CA ALA A 830 -1.33 -45.99 7.68
C ALA A 830 -0.09 -46.90 7.61
N THR A 831 1.09 -46.34 7.31
CA THR A 831 2.37 -47.08 7.34
C THR A 831 2.68 -47.59 8.74
N LEU A 832 2.49 -46.77 9.77
CA LEU A 832 2.74 -47.14 11.16
C LEU A 832 1.71 -48.16 11.70
N GLU A 833 0.46 -48.12 11.23
CA GLU A 833 -0.57 -49.10 11.58
C GLU A 833 -0.27 -50.47 10.97
N ALA A 834 0.20 -50.50 9.72
CA ALA A 834 0.60 -51.70 9.00
C ALA A 834 1.93 -52.28 9.51
N GLY A 835 2.86 -51.40 9.91
CA GLY A 835 4.14 -51.76 10.50
C GLY A 835 4.02 -52.22 11.95
N LYS A 836 4.92 -53.12 12.38
CA LYS A 836 5.15 -53.42 13.80
C LYS A 836 6.43 -52.77 14.33
N GLU A 837 7.01 -51.84 13.56
CA GLU A 837 8.35 -51.29 13.80
C GLU A 837 8.40 -50.27 14.97
N SER A 838 7.29 -49.58 15.30
CA SER A 838 7.23 -48.61 16.39
C SER A 838 6.41 -49.11 17.58
N GLU A 839 7.05 -49.30 18.73
CA GLU A 839 6.38 -49.66 19.98
C GLU A 839 5.55 -48.50 20.53
N SER A 840 6.02 -47.26 20.37
CA SER A 840 5.36 -46.07 20.93
C SER A 840 4.06 -45.74 20.21
N PHE A 841 4.04 -45.90 18.87
CA PHE A 841 2.83 -45.77 18.07
C PHE A 841 1.79 -46.83 18.47
N ASN A 842 2.21 -48.10 18.56
CA ASN A 842 1.30 -49.18 18.94
C ASN A 842 0.73 -48.98 20.35
N PHE A 843 1.54 -48.56 21.32
CA PHE A 843 1.10 -48.29 22.68
C PHE A 843 0.06 -47.16 22.74
N ARG A 844 0.35 -45.99 22.16
CA ARG A 844 -0.51 -44.80 22.28
C ARG A 844 -1.70 -44.80 21.32
N TYR A 845 -1.58 -45.39 20.14
CA TYR A 845 -2.63 -45.33 19.11
C TYR A 845 -3.63 -46.50 19.21
N LYS A 846 -3.19 -47.69 19.64
CA LYS A 846 -4.03 -48.90 19.72
C LYS A 846 -4.55 -49.22 21.13
N THR A 847 -3.85 -48.79 22.18
CA THR A 847 -4.15 -49.22 23.57
C THR A 847 -4.70 -48.12 24.47
N ASP A 848 -4.36 -46.85 24.24
CA ASP A 848 -4.82 -45.72 25.07
C ASP A 848 -6.14 -45.14 24.55
N HIS A 849 -7.26 -45.59 25.14
CA HIS A 849 -8.60 -45.13 24.78
C HIS A 849 -8.97 -43.76 25.40
N GLU A 850 -8.22 -43.26 26.39
CA GLU A 850 -8.53 -42.01 27.10
C GLU A 850 -8.05 -40.76 26.35
N HIS A 851 -7.09 -40.91 25.42
CA HIS A 851 -6.46 -39.79 24.68
C HIS A 851 -6.72 -39.85 23.16
N LYS A 852 -7.96 -40.13 22.74
CA LYS A 852 -8.36 -40.08 21.31
C LYS A 852 -8.27 -38.68 20.69
N GLU A 853 -8.27 -37.63 21.50
CA GLU A 853 -8.09 -36.24 21.07
C GLU A 853 -6.58 -35.91 21.07
N ASN A 854 -6.04 -35.37 19.97
CA ASN A 854 -4.61 -35.07 19.75
C ASN A 854 -3.67 -36.29 19.55
N GLN A 855 -4.15 -37.39 18.93
CA GLN A 855 -3.32 -38.57 18.69
C GLN A 855 -2.04 -38.28 17.89
N ARG A 856 -2.11 -37.46 16.83
CA ARG A 856 -0.93 -37.05 16.03
C ARG A 856 0.13 -36.35 16.85
N LEU A 857 -0.28 -35.36 17.64
CA LEU A 857 0.63 -34.62 18.50
C LEU A 857 1.37 -35.56 19.46
N ASN A 858 0.66 -36.53 20.05
CA ASN A 858 1.28 -37.51 20.95
C ASN A 858 2.33 -38.37 20.25
N VAL A 859 2.06 -38.83 19.04
CA VAL A 859 3.01 -39.62 18.24
C VAL A 859 4.23 -38.78 17.87
N VAL A 860 4.01 -37.53 17.43
CA VAL A 860 5.10 -36.60 17.11
C VAL A 860 5.98 -36.35 18.33
N LEU A 861 5.39 -36.13 19.50
CA LEU A 861 6.16 -35.90 20.72
C LEU A 861 7.00 -37.12 21.13
N GLU A 862 6.50 -38.34 20.97
CA GLU A 862 7.31 -39.54 21.25
C GLU A 862 8.50 -39.67 20.30
N ALA A 863 8.35 -39.29 19.03
CA ALA A 863 9.47 -39.17 18.11
C ALA A 863 10.48 -38.12 18.63
N LEU A 864 10.01 -36.90 18.93
CA LEU A 864 10.85 -35.77 19.34
C LEU A 864 11.51 -35.90 20.72
N ILE A 865 11.02 -36.79 21.60
CA ILE A 865 11.63 -37.11 22.91
C ILE A 865 12.77 -38.14 22.73
N GLU A 866 13.03 -38.58 21.49
CA GLU A 866 14.11 -39.50 21.12
C GLU A 866 13.97 -40.89 21.75
N ARG A 867 12.74 -41.32 22.06
CA ARG A 867 12.46 -42.63 22.68
C ARG A 867 12.22 -43.73 21.65
N ASP A 868 11.85 -43.38 20.43
CA ASP A 868 11.48 -44.31 19.37
C ASP A 868 12.22 -43.98 18.08
N ASP A 869 13.46 -44.47 17.99
CA ASP A 869 14.29 -44.27 16.80
C ASP A 869 13.67 -44.90 15.53
N ALA A 870 12.93 -46.00 15.71
CA ALA A 870 12.26 -46.69 14.60
C ALA A 870 11.15 -45.82 14.00
N LEU A 871 10.36 -45.14 14.84
CA LEU A 871 9.36 -44.17 14.41
C LEU A 871 9.98 -43.05 13.55
N LEU A 872 11.08 -42.43 14.00
CA LEU A 872 11.72 -41.36 13.25
C LEU A 872 12.31 -41.84 11.92
N ARG A 873 12.80 -43.08 11.84
CA ARG A 873 13.23 -43.69 10.56
C ARG A 873 12.06 -43.89 9.60
N VAL A 874 10.87 -44.27 10.09
CA VAL A 874 9.66 -44.36 9.26
C VAL A 874 9.27 -42.97 8.76
N VAL A 875 9.26 -41.95 9.62
CA VAL A 875 9.01 -40.55 9.23
C VAL A 875 9.97 -40.09 8.13
N ALA A 876 11.28 -40.32 8.31
CA ALA A 876 12.29 -39.94 7.33
C ALA A 876 12.10 -40.68 5.99
N ARG A 877 11.70 -41.95 6.03
CA ARG A 877 11.40 -42.77 4.84
C ARG A 877 10.18 -42.25 4.10
N GLU A 878 9.09 -41.95 4.82
CA GLU A 878 7.86 -41.41 4.23
C GLU A 878 8.10 -40.03 3.61
N LEU A 879 8.79 -39.12 4.31
CA LEU A 879 9.17 -37.81 3.75
C LEU A 879 10.00 -37.95 2.47
N GLN A 880 10.95 -38.89 2.43
CA GLN A 880 11.79 -39.11 1.24
C GLN A 880 11.01 -39.71 0.06
N ASN A 881 9.97 -40.50 0.33
CA ASN A 881 9.17 -41.18 -0.68
C ASN A 881 7.93 -40.38 -1.11
N ASP A 882 7.59 -39.31 -0.39
CA ASP A 882 6.41 -38.51 -0.66
C ASP A 882 6.55 -37.72 -1.97
N THR A 883 5.92 -38.20 -3.04
CA THR A 883 6.03 -37.56 -4.36
C THR A 883 5.35 -36.20 -4.44
N GLU A 884 4.41 -35.89 -3.56
CA GLU A 884 3.70 -34.60 -3.54
C GLU A 884 4.54 -33.55 -2.81
N LEU A 885 5.03 -33.85 -1.60
CA LEU A 885 5.88 -32.94 -0.84
C LEU A 885 7.27 -32.75 -1.48
N ASN A 886 7.80 -33.76 -2.18
CA ASN A 886 9.07 -33.60 -2.89
C ASN A 886 9.01 -32.62 -4.06
N ARG A 887 7.81 -32.28 -4.57
CA ARG A 887 7.63 -31.18 -5.55
C ARG A 887 7.78 -29.78 -4.92
N GLY A 888 7.94 -29.71 -3.59
CA GLY A 888 8.06 -28.47 -2.83
C GLY A 888 6.75 -27.68 -2.82
N LEU A 889 6.87 -26.36 -2.68
CA LEU A 889 5.71 -25.45 -2.71
C LEU A 889 5.24 -25.07 -4.13
N GLY A 890 5.94 -25.50 -5.19
CA GLY A 890 5.62 -25.11 -6.57
C GLY A 890 4.16 -25.38 -6.95
N PRO A 891 3.60 -26.59 -6.71
CA PRO A 891 2.19 -26.89 -6.98
C PRO A 891 1.18 -26.06 -6.15
N CYS A 892 1.64 -25.41 -5.09
CA CYS A 892 0.81 -24.56 -4.23
C CYS A 892 0.83 -23.09 -4.65
N VAL A 893 1.60 -22.68 -5.66
CA VAL A 893 1.61 -21.29 -6.14
C VAL A 893 0.60 -21.16 -7.28
N TYR A 894 -0.24 -20.11 -7.25
CA TYR A 894 -1.29 -19.91 -8.27
C TYR A 894 -0.74 -19.59 -9.67
N TRP A 895 0.43 -18.94 -9.72
CA TRP A 895 1.09 -18.54 -10.95
C TRP A 895 2.49 -19.15 -11.03
N ASP A 896 2.93 -19.45 -12.25
CA ASP A 896 4.31 -19.86 -12.48
C ASP A 896 5.27 -18.78 -11.98
N THR A 897 6.33 -19.21 -11.30
CA THR A 897 7.32 -18.28 -10.74
C THR A 897 8.07 -17.58 -11.87
N THR A 898 7.71 -16.34 -12.16
CA THR A 898 8.52 -15.42 -12.95
C THR A 898 9.53 -14.82 -12.00
N ASP A 899 10.76 -15.31 -11.99
CA ASP A 899 11.82 -14.62 -11.26
C ASP A 899 12.17 -13.33 -12.02
N PRO A 900 11.81 -12.14 -11.53
CA PRO A 900 12.08 -10.90 -12.24
C PRO A 900 13.59 -10.61 -12.38
N LEU A 901 14.45 -11.34 -11.65
CA LEU A 901 15.91 -11.23 -11.72
C LEU A 901 16.55 -12.28 -12.64
N LYS A 902 15.85 -13.35 -13.04
CA LYS A 902 16.40 -14.39 -13.96
C LYS A 902 16.72 -13.86 -15.35
N GLY A 903 16.06 -12.78 -15.79
CA GLY A 903 16.36 -12.11 -17.06
C GLY A 903 17.63 -11.26 -17.04
N TRP A 904 18.21 -11.00 -15.87
CA TRP A 904 19.31 -10.04 -15.69
C TRP A 904 20.54 -10.61 -14.97
N SER A 905 20.52 -11.89 -14.56
CA SER A 905 21.73 -12.64 -14.19
C SER A 905 22.60 -13.01 -15.39
N GLY A 906 22.65 -12.14 -16.41
CA GLY A 906 23.74 -12.15 -17.37
C GLY A 906 25.00 -11.72 -16.62
N SER A 907 26.00 -12.60 -16.58
CA SER A 907 27.37 -12.38 -16.08
C SER A 907 27.61 -12.42 -14.55
N SER A 908 27.29 -13.54 -13.90
CA SER A 908 28.07 -13.95 -12.70
C SER A 908 28.33 -15.47 -12.59
N GLN A 909 28.04 -16.25 -13.63
CA GLN A 909 28.33 -17.71 -13.67
C GLN A 909 29.35 -18.15 -14.72
N THR A 910 30.09 -17.23 -15.34
CA THR A 910 31.17 -17.56 -16.31
C THR A 910 32.51 -16.92 -15.95
N LEU A 911 32.87 -16.91 -14.66
CA LEU A 911 34.23 -16.65 -14.20
C LEU A 911 34.69 -17.69 -13.17
N VAL A 912 34.42 -18.99 -13.44
CA VAL A 912 35.32 -20.11 -13.09
C VAL A 912 35.13 -21.21 -14.15
N SER A 913 35.59 -20.94 -15.37
CA SER A 913 36.26 -21.86 -16.32
C SER A 913 36.43 -21.13 -17.65
#